data_AF-A0A933WIY5-F1
#
_entry.id   AF-A0A933WIY5-F1
#
_cell.length_a   1.000
_cell.length_b   1.000
_cell.length_c   1.000
_cell.angle_alpha   90.00
_cell.angle_beta   90.00
_cell.angle_gamma   90.00
#
_symmetry.space_group_name_H-M   'P 1'
#
loop_
_entity.id
_entity.type
_entity.pdbx_description
1 polymer ?
#
loop_
_entity_poly.entity_id
_entity_poly.type
_entity_poly.pdbx_seq_one_letter_code
_entity_poly.pdbx_strand_id
1 'polypeptide(L)'
;MSPDSPAAKRPPRLPLLAVRDLVVFPHMVLPLSVGRSKSIKALEAAMAAGKLLAVAAQKDVSVEDPGAGDLFTTGVLCEVVQYLKMPDGTLKVFLQGLARLAAGGLEYSAERGYWEAALEYPEAPEPVTPEAQALMRQVLETVEAHFKLSRRGGADALGVLANLTDPSQLADTVAAHAIAKNQDRQALLEILRPSERLLKLLELLKADIEILTLERKIHTRVKGQIEKSQKEYYLTEQMKAIQKELRQKDDFAVEIEELRKAIQAAGMPKAALEASLKEAARLEKMMPYSPESTVARTYLDWMTNLPWSKRTRDSLDIVRAAAILDEDHYDLEKIKDRILEHLAVCRLAKGLRGPILCFVGPPGTGKTSIGRSIARSMNRKFVRLSLGGVRDEAEIRGHRRTYIGSLPGRIIQSLRKAGSRNPLFLLDEVDKMGMDWRGDPAAALLEVLDPEQNFTFLDHYLDVEFDLSGVLFICTANTLEGIPVPLQDRMEILRFSGYTHKEKLHIARTYLVPRQLQSHGLRPEQAQVSDEAIVKVIDDYTHEAGVRSLDRELASLARKAAKRFASGQSEPIRFDADKVGEFLGVPKYHHDRRTFNAVGVATGLAWTEVGGVTMPVEVVSVPGKGELKLTGKLGQVMSESGQAAFSYVKSLAQSLGAPPDAFKDVDFHVHVPEGATPKDGPSAGTAIAAALASLVSGRPVLPGVAMTGEITLRGRVLPIGGLKEKTLAALRDGIKTVLYPEGNRKDLEDIPEDVRAQVQMVPVAHFQEVLDLALGPAPEGRVLHGPVPPRAGQGAAAAEA
;
A
#
# COMPACT_ATOMS: atom_id res chain seq x y z
N MET A 1 -47.51 -10.46 -23.54
CA MET A 1 -46.52 -9.39 -23.29
C MET A 1 -47.28 -8.14 -22.88
N SER A 2 -47.12 -7.70 -21.63
CA SER A 2 -47.76 -6.46 -21.17
C SER A 2 -47.05 -5.23 -21.77
N PRO A 3 -47.79 -4.17 -22.14
CA PRO A 3 -47.23 -2.96 -22.73
C PRO A 3 -46.32 -2.14 -21.80
N ASP A 4 -46.21 -2.52 -20.51
CA ASP A 4 -45.39 -1.86 -19.49
C ASP A 4 -44.01 -2.50 -19.23
N SER A 5 -43.55 -3.45 -20.06
CA SER A 5 -42.19 -3.98 -19.91
C SER A 5 -41.14 -2.92 -20.32
N PRO A 6 -40.09 -2.65 -19.52
CA PRO A 6 -39.01 -1.69 -19.87
C PRO A 6 -38.29 -2.05 -21.19
N ALA A 7 -38.44 -3.27 -21.69
CA ALA A 7 -38.00 -3.68 -23.03
C ALA A 7 -38.68 -2.92 -24.20
N ALA A 8 -39.79 -2.21 -23.96
CA ALA A 8 -40.51 -1.46 -24.99
C ALA A 8 -39.97 -0.05 -25.25
N LYS A 9 -39.09 0.48 -24.38
CA LYS A 9 -38.40 1.76 -24.62
C LYS A 9 -36.97 1.45 -25.02
N ARG A 10 -36.67 1.55 -26.32
CA ARG A 10 -35.32 1.54 -26.89
C ARG A 10 -34.83 2.99 -27.01
N PRO A 11 -34.28 3.60 -25.95
CA PRO A 11 -33.85 4.99 -26.00
C PRO A 11 -32.69 5.14 -27.01
N PRO A 12 -32.68 6.23 -27.81
CA PRO A 12 -31.64 6.46 -28.82
C PRO A 12 -30.30 6.89 -28.20
N ARG A 13 -30.30 7.40 -26.96
CA ARG A 13 -29.10 7.82 -26.22
C ARG A 13 -29.22 7.47 -24.74
N LEU A 14 -28.14 6.93 -24.15
CA LEU A 14 -28.05 6.67 -22.72
C LEU A 14 -26.64 6.98 -22.17
N PRO A 15 -26.52 7.24 -20.86
CA PRO A 15 -25.23 7.26 -20.18
C PRO A 15 -24.51 5.90 -20.33
N LEU A 16 -23.20 5.96 -20.60
CA LEU A 16 -22.36 4.79 -20.77
C LEU A 16 -21.52 4.51 -19.51
N LEU A 17 -21.58 3.27 -19.05
CA LEU A 17 -20.71 2.71 -18.04
C LEU A 17 -19.65 1.80 -18.67
N ALA A 18 -18.39 2.22 -18.59
CA ALA A 18 -17.26 1.39 -19.00
C ALA A 18 -16.88 0.40 -17.89
N VAL A 19 -16.95 -0.90 -18.17
CA VAL A 19 -16.60 -1.97 -17.22
C VAL A 19 -15.23 -2.57 -17.52
N ARG A 20 -14.48 -2.88 -16.46
CA ARG A 20 -13.10 -3.39 -16.51
C ARG A 20 -13.11 -4.90 -16.27
N ASP A 21 -12.39 -5.63 -17.12
CA ASP A 21 -12.15 -7.07 -17.01
C ASP A 21 -13.42 -7.94 -16.92
N LEU A 22 -14.51 -7.48 -17.54
CA LEU A 22 -15.78 -8.19 -17.57
C LEU A 22 -16.58 -7.81 -18.82
N VAL A 23 -17.22 -8.80 -19.43
CA VAL A 23 -18.23 -8.64 -20.49
C VAL A 23 -19.61 -8.95 -19.92
N VAL A 24 -20.55 -8.02 -20.07
CA VAL A 24 -21.94 -8.21 -19.64
C VAL A 24 -22.75 -8.86 -20.77
N PHE A 25 -23.65 -9.78 -20.44
CA PHE A 25 -24.56 -10.42 -21.40
C PHE A 25 -26.03 -10.06 -21.08
N PRO A 26 -26.94 -10.11 -22.06
CA PRO A 26 -28.37 -10.08 -21.81
C PRO A 26 -28.79 -11.15 -20.79
N HIS A 27 -29.78 -10.83 -19.94
CA HIS A 27 -30.30 -11.65 -18.85
C HIS A 27 -29.33 -11.97 -17.71
N MET A 28 -28.07 -11.53 -17.79
CA MET A 28 -27.11 -11.68 -16.70
C MET A 28 -27.37 -10.63 -15.61
N VAL A 29 -27.45 -11.08 -14.36
CA VAL A 29 -27.48 -10.20 -13.18
C VAL A 29 -26.13 -10.29 -12.48
N LEU A 30 -25.47 -9.14 -12.27
CA LEU A 30 -24.19 -9.13 -11.60
C LEU A 30 -23.97 -7.90 -10.69
N PRO A 31 -23.25 -8.06 -9.58
CA PRO A 31 -22.78 -6.94 -8.78
C PRO A 31 -21.53 -6.31 -9.40
N LEU A 32 -21.51 -4.98 -9.53
CA LEU A 32 -20.35 -4.17 -9.90
C LEU A 32 -20.06 -3.11 -8.84
N SER A 33 -18.77 -2.84 -8.63
CA SER A 33 -18.32 -1.72 -7.80
C SER A 33 -17.79 -0.61 -8.71
N VAL A 34 -18.36 0.58 -8.59
CA VAL A 34 -18.10 1.74 -9.46
C VAL A 34 -17.42 2.82 -8.64
N GLY A 35 -16.13 3.07 -8.92
CA GLY A 35 -15.33 4.08 -8.21
C GLY A 35 -14.88 5.28 -9.06
N ARG A 36 -14.98 5.19 -10.40
CA ARG A 36 -14.54 6.28 -11.29
C ARG A 36 -15.56 7.41 -11.31
N SER A 37 -15.11 8.65 -11.19
CA SER A 37 -15.97 9.84 -11.16
C SER A 37 -16.92 9.94 -12.37
N LYS A 38 -16.43 9.69 -13.60
CA LYS A 38 -17.25 9.66 -14.83
C LYS A 38 -18.34 8.57 -14.78
N SER A 39 -18.00 7.39 -14.24
CA SER A 39 -18.90 6.25 -14.13
C SER A 39 -19.96 6.44 -13.03
N ILE A 40 -19.58 7.07 -11.91
CA ILE A 40 -20.50 7.46 -10.83
C ILE A 40 -21.53 8.46 -11.38
N LYS A 41 -21.07 9.50 -12.10
CA LYS A 41 -21.96 10.49 -12.73
C LYS A 41 -22.89 9.87 -13.78
N ALA A 42 -22.38 8.96 -14.61
CA ALA A 42 -23.20 8.23 -15.59
C ALA A 42 -24.32 7.45 -14.92
N LEU A 43 -24.01 6.79 -13.80
CA LEU A 43 -24.96 6.00 -13.03
C LEU A 43 -26.00 6.90 -12.33
N GLU A 44 -25.57 8.01 -11.70
CA GLU A 44 -26.48 8.98 -11.09
C GLU A 44 -27.46 9.57 -12.12
N ALA A 45 -26.97 9.88 -13.33
CA ALA A 45 -27.81 10.35 -14.43
C ALA A 45 -28.80 9.27 -14.90
N ALA A 46 -28.35 8.02 -15.03
CA ALA A 46 -29.22 6.89 -15.37
C ALA A 46 -30.33 6.70 -14.32
N MET A 47 -30.00 6.81 -13.03
CA MET A 47 -30.96 6.73 -11.93
C MET A 47 -32.02 7.83 -11.99
N ALA A 48 -31.65 9.05 -12.40
CA ALA A 48 -32.59 10.17 -12.57
C ALA A 48 -33.49 10.04 -13.81
N ALA A 49 -33.02 9.36 -14.87
CA ALA A 49 -33.67 9.32 -16.19
C ALA A 49 -34.38 8.00 -16.55
N GLY A 50 -34.49 7.04 -15.61
CA GLY A 50 -35.26 5.80 -15.80
C GLY A 50 -34.51 4.49 -15.56
N LYS A 51 -33.40 4.50 -14.80
CA LYS A 51 -32.58 3.34 -14.38
C LYS A 51 -31.90 2.56 -15.50
N LEU A 52 -31.96 3.03 -16.74
CA LEU A 52 -31.32 2.40 -17.90
C LEU A 52 -29.96 3.03 -18.18
N LEU A 53 -28.97 2.19 -18.49
CA LEU A 53 -27.63 2.60 -18.91
C LEU A 53 -27.09 1.67 -19.98
N ALA A 54 -26.16 2.17 -20.77
CA ALA A 54 -25.38 1.36 -21.71
C ALA A 54 -24.10 0.86 -21.02
N VAL A 55 -23.80 -0.42 -21.12
CA VAL A 55 -22.57 -1.01 -20.54
C VAL A 55 -21.69 -1.53 -21.66
N ALA A 56 -20.42 -1.11 -21.67
CA ALA A 56 -19.43 -1.56 -22.64
C ALA A 56 -18.14 -2.01 -21.93
N ALA A 57 -17.55 -3.10 -22.40
CA ALA A 57 -16.29 -3.61 -21.91
C ALA A 57 -15.11 -2.79 -22.44
N GLN A 58 -14.03 -2.72 -21.66
CA GLN A 58 -12.76 -2.13 -22.07
C GLN A 58 -11.92 -3.12 -22.87
N LYS A 59 -11.23 -2.64 -23.91
CA LYS A 59 -10.28 -3.42 -24.72
C LYS A 59 -9.00 -3.70 -23.95
N ASP A 60 -8.47 -2.70 -23.25
CA ASP A 60 -7.27 -2.81 -22.44
C ASP A 60 -7.59 -2.54 -20.97
N VAL A 61 -7.32 -3.55 -20.13
CA VAL A 61 -7.57 -3.53 -18.69
C VAL A 61 -6.58 -2.61 -17.96
N SER A 62 -5.44 -2.26 -18.56
CA SER A 62 -4.41 -1.41 -17.96
C SER A 62 -4.76 0.09 -17.98
N VAL A 63 -5.72 0.51 -18.81
CA VAL A 63 -6.12 1.91 -18.97
C VAL A 63 -7.05 2.33 -17.83
N GLU A 64 -6.60 3.26 -16.99
CA GLU A 64 -7.40 3.72 -15.84
C GLU A 64 -8.60 4.58 -16.24
N ASP A 65 -8.46 5.46 -17.23
CA ASP A 65 -9.54 6.33 -17.74
C ASP A 65 -9.74 6.09 -19.25
N PRO A 66 -10.64 5.16 -19.65
CA PRO A 66 -10.79 4.78 -21.04
C PRO A 66 -11.39 5.93 -21.88
N GLY A 67 -10.79 6.16 -23.06
CA GLY A 67 -11.38 6.98 -24.11
C GLY A 67 -12.34 6.17 -24.98
N ALA A 68 -12.94 6.84 -25.97
CA ALA A 68 -13.87 6.21 -26.91
C ALA A 68 -13.24 5.06 -27.72
N GLY A 69 -11.95 5.16 -28.04
CA GLY A 69 -11.21 4.12 -28.78
C GLY A 69 -10.92 2.86 -27.96
N ASP A 70 -10.91 2.98 -26.63
CA ASP A 70 -10.52 1.93 -25.69
C ASP A 70 -11.70 1.04 -25.29
N LEU A 71 -12.92 1.36 -25.75
CA LEU A 71 -14.14 0.60 -25.47
C LEU A 71 -14.55 -0.25 -26.67
N PHE A 72 -15.15 -1.40 -26.39
CA PHE A 72 -15.84 -2.16 -27.43
C PHE A 72 -17.10 -1.42 -27.88
N THR A 73 -17.36 -1.47 -29.18
CA THR A 73 -18.55 -0.85 -29.79
C THR A 73 -19.82 -1.63 -29.46
N THR A 74 -19.72 -2.95 -29.30
CA THR A 74 -20.84 -3.80 -28.91
C THR A 74 -20.89 -3.94 -27.40
N GLY A 75 -22.04 -3.62 -26.82
CA GLY A 75 -22.30 -3.66 -25.39
C GLY A 75 -23.71 -4.17 -25.06
N VAL A 76 -24.15 -3.92 -23.84
CA VAL A 76 -25.46 -4.38 -23.35
C VAL A 76 -26.21 -3.24 -22.67
N LEU A 77 -27.48 -3.09 -23.03
CA LEU A 77 -28.45 -2.27 -22.31
C LEU A 77 -28.69 -2.91 -20.95
N CYS A 78 -28.37 -2.19 -19.89
CA CYS A 78 -28.54 -2.68 -18.53
C CYS A 78 -29.52 -1.82 -17.75
N GLU A 79 -30.27 -2.46 -16.87
CA GLU A 79 -31.08 -1.80 -15.85
C GLU A 79 -30.38 -1.89 -14.48
N VAL A 80 -30.39 -0.79 -13.74
CA VAL A 80 -29.95 -0.76 -12.35
C VAL A 80 -31.07 -1.33 -11.46
N VAL A 81 -30.88 -2.55 -11.00
CA VAL A 81 -31.83 -3.22 -10.09
C VAL A 81 -31.71 -2.62 -8.68
N GLN A 82 -30.48 -2.45 -8.22
CA GLN A 82 -30.18 -1.92 -6.89
C GLN A 82 -28.85 -1.16 -6.91
N TYR A 83 -28.74 -0.10 -6.12
CA TYR A 83 -27.47 0.58 -5.86
C TYR A 83 -27.32 0.92 -4.38
N LEU A 84 -26.09 0.90 -3.89
CA LEU A 84 -25.72 1.23 -2.52
C LEU A 84 -24.48 2.12 -2.54
N LYS A 85 -24.54 3.26 -1.84
CA LYS A 85 -23.39 4.15 -1.68
C LYS A 85 -22.57 3.72 -0.48
N MET A 86 -21.31 3.39 -0.73
CA MET A 86 -20.37 2.94 0.29
C MET A 86 -19.76 4.18 1.01
N PRO A 87 -19.34 4.05 2.27
CA PRO A 87 -18.73 5.16 3.03
C PRO A 87 -17.44 5.71 2.41
N ASP A 88 -16.75 4.91 1.61
CA ASP A 88 -15.54 5.27 0.86
C ASP A 88 -15.81 6.12 -0.41
N GLY A 89 -17.08 6.42 -0.69
CA GLY A 89 -17.51 7.19 -1.86
C GLY A 89 -17.72 6.35 -3.13
N THR A 90 -17.43 5.04 -3.10
CA THR A 90 -17.73 4.13 -4.23
C THR A 90 -19.21 3.70 -4.24
N LEU A 91 -19.72 3.34 -5.41
CA LEU A 91 -21.10 2.85 -5.58
C LEU A 91 -21.09 1.37 -5.93
N LYS A 92 -21.76 0.54 -5.11
CA LYS A 92 -22.01 -0.86 -5.44
C LYS A 92 -23.37 -0.98 -6.11
N VAL A 93 -23.40 -1.49 -7.34
CA VAL A 93 -24.61 -1.62 -8.15
C VAL A 93 -24.86 -3.07 -8.53
N PHE A 94 -26.13 -3.45 -8.61
CA PHE A 94 -26.57 -4.68 -9.26
C PHE A 94 -27.16 -4.30 -10.61
N LEU A 95 -26.52 -4.77 -11.68
CA LEU A 95 -26.96 -4.54 -13.04
C LEU A 95 -27.60 -5.82 -13.60
N GLN A 96 -28.72 -5.64 -14.29
CA GLN A 96 -29.36 -6.67 -15.09
C GLN A 96 -29.22 -6.32 -16.56
N GLY A 97 -28.57 -7.20 -17.34
CA GLY A 97 -28.53 -7.07 -18.79
C GLY A 97 -29.91 -7.33 -19.39
N LEU A 98 -30.36 -6.46 -20.28
CA LEU A 98 -31.67 -6.54 -20.94
C LEU A 98 -31.55 -6.93 -22.41
N ALA A 99 -30.72 -6.22 -23.18
CA ALA A 99 -30.61 -6.41 -24.62
C ALA A 99 -29.22 -6.00 -25.13
N ARG A 100 -28.76 -6.56 -26.25
CA ARG A 100 -27.53 -6.09 -26.90
C ARG A 100 -27.74 -4.74 -27.55
N LEU A 101 -26.68 -3.94 -27.53
CA LEU A 101 -26.61 -2.65 -28.21
C LEU A 101 -25.30 -2.52 -28.97
N ALA A 102 -25.32 -1.68 -30.00
CA ALA A 102 -24.13 -1.15 -30.65
C ALA A 102 -24.06 0.35 -30.34
N ALA A 103 -22.92 0.79 -29.79
CA ALA A 103 -22.63 2.19 -29.55
C ALA A 103 -22.06 2.81 -30.84
N GLY A 104 -22.91 3.49 -31.60
CA GLY A 104 -22.55 4.10 -32.89
C GLY A 104 -21.70 5.38 -32.77
N GLY A 105 -21.74 6.04 -31.61
CA GLY A 105 -20.94 7.23 -31.32
C GLY A 105 -20.89 7.55 -29.82
N LEU A 106 -19.69 7.82 -29.31
CA LEU A 106 -19.42 8.20 -27.91
C LEU A 106 -19.14 9.70 -27.83
N GLU A 107 -20.06 10.45 -27.24
CA GLU A 107 -19.92 11.88 -27.00
C GLU A 107 -19.60 12.10 -25.52
N TYR A 108 -18.47 12.75 -25.23
CA TYR A 108 -18.20 13.21 -23.86
C TYR A 108 -18.90 14.55 -23.64
N SER A 109 -19.85 14.58 -22.72
CA SER A 109 -20.43 15.86 -22.29
C SER A 109 -19.56 16.46 -21.19
N ALA A 110 -18.80 17.51 -21.50
CA ALA A 110 -18.01 18.24 -20.51
C ALA A 110 -18.89 18.90 -19.43
N GLU A 111 -20.12 19.29 -19.81
CA GLU A 111 -21.12 19.88 -18.90
C GLU A 111 -21.69 18.84 -17.92
N ARG A 112 -21.99 17.62 -18.39
CA ARG A 112 -22.59 16.56 -17.55
C ARG A 112 -21.55 15.65 -16.88
N GLY A 113 -20.32 15.61 -17.40
CA GLY A 113 -19.17 14.92 -16.81
C GLY A 113 -19.16 13.40 -17.00
N TYR A 114 -19.95 12.85 -17.93
CA TYR A 114 -19.99 11.43 -18.27
C TYR A 114 -20.11 11.21 -19.78
N TRP A 115 -19.89 9.96 -20.22
CA TRP A 115 -20.03 9.55 -21.63
C TRP A 115 -21.50 9.26 -21.97
N GLU A 116 -21.99 9.82 -23.07
CA GLU A 116 -23.26 9.41 -23.67
C GLU A 116 -23.00 8.63 -24.95
N ALA A 117 -23.70 7.51 -25.10
CA ALA A 117 -23.62 6.66 -26.28
C ALA A 117 -24.91 6.80 -27.09
N ALA A 118 -24.77 7.06 -28.40
CA ALA A 118 -25.84 6.84 -29.36
C ALA A 118 -26.02 5.32 -29.58
N LEU A 119 -27.24 4.83 -29.38
CA LEU A 119 -27.54 3.41 -29.29
C LEU A 119 -28.29 2.91 -30.51
N GLU A 120 -27.75 1.86 -31.11
CA GLU A 120 -28.44 1.01 -32.08
C GLU A 120 -28.72 -0.35 -31.44
N TYR A 121 -29.84 -0.98 -31.81
CA TYR A 121 -30.27 -2.26 -31.27
C TYR A 121 -30.26 -3.28 -32.41
N PRO A 122 -29.10 -3.91 -32.68
CA PRO A 122 -28.88 -4.70 -33.89
C PRO A 122 -29.62 -6.04 -33.90
N GLU A 123 -30.18 -6.46 -32.77
CA GLU A 123 -30.89 -7.73 -32.64
C GLU A 123 -32.36 -7.61 -33.07
N ALA A 124 -32.70 -8.33 -34.14
CA ALA A 124 -34.07 -8.58 -34.57
C ALA A 124 -34.49 -9.99 -34.15
N PRO A 125 -35.76 -10.20 -33.72
CA PRO A 125 -36.24 -11.54 -33.41
C PRO A 125 -36.25 -12.40 -34.68
N GLU A 126 -35.40 -13.45 -34.71
CA GLU A 126 -35.39 -14.45 -35.78
C GLU A 126 -36.32 -15.62 -35.41
N PRO A 127 -37.08 -16.18 -36.37
CA PRO A 127 -37.89 -17.36 -36.12
C PRO A 127 -37.00 -18.57 -35.80
N VAL A 128 -37.39 -19.35 -34.81
CA VAL A 128 -36.67 -20.56 -34.39
C VAL A 128 -36.71 -21.59 -35.53
N THR A 129 -35.58 -21.81 -36.20
CA THR A 129 -35.45 -22.80 -37.27
C THR A 129 -35.21 -24.20 -36.71
N PRO A 130 -35.54 -25.28 -37.45
CA PRO A 130 -35.19 -26.66 -37.04
C PRO A 130 -33.69 -26.86 -36.80
N GLU A 131 -32.85 -26.14 -37.55
CA GLU A 131 -31.40 -26.12 -37.39
C GLU A 131 -30.98 -25.49 -36.05
N ALA A 132 -31.56 -24.35 -35.69
CA ALA A 132 -31.29 -23.71 -34.39
C ALA A 132 -31.70 -24.63 -33.23
N GLN A 133 -32.84 -25.34 -33.33
CA GLN A 133 -33.26 -26.31 -32.32
C GLN A 133 -32.30 -27.51 -32.19
N ALA A 134 -31.74 -27.97 -33.31
CA ALA A 134 -30.72 -29.02 -33.30
C ALA A 134 -29.43 -28.53 -32.61
N LEU A 135 -28.99 -27.30 -32.90
CA LEU A 135 -27.83 -26.66 -32.26
C LEU A 135 -28.04 -26.46 -30.77
N MET A 136 -29.23 -26.03 -30.33
CA MET A 136 -29.56 -25.88 -28.91
C MET A 136 -29.40 -27.19 -28.13
N ARG A 137 -29.93 -28.31 -28.67
CA ARG A 137 -29.76 -29.64 -28.05
C ARG A 137 -28.29 -30.02 -27.95
N GLN A 138 -27.53 -29.81 -29.01
CA GLN A 138 -26.10 -30.11 -29.03
C GLN A 138 -25.31 -29.24 -28.03
N VAL A 139 -25.67 -27.96 -27.89
CA VAL A 139 -25.07 -27.05 -26.89
C VAL A 139 -25.34 -27.57 -25.49
N LEU A 140 -26.60 -27.93 -25.17
CA LEU A 140 -26.97 -28.45 -23.85
C LEU A 140 -26.19 -29.73 -23.49
N GLU A 141 -26.09 -30.69 -24.41
CA GLU A 141 -25.29 -31.91 -24.23
C GLU A 141 -23.81 -31.59 -23.99
N THR A 142 -23.26 -30.65 -24.76
CA THR A 142 -21.85 -30.24 -24.65
C THR A 142 -21.59 -29.51 -23.32
N VAL A 143 -22.50 -28.64 -22.88
CA VAL A 143 -22.43 -27.93 -21.60
C VAL A 143 -22.49 -28.91 -20.43
N GLU A 144 -23.38 -29.92 -20.49
CA GLU A 144 -23.45 -30.96 -19.47
C GLU A 144 -22.13 -31.73 -19.36
N ALA A 145 -21.55 -32.12 -20.50
CA ALA A 145 -20.24 -32.77 -20.55
C ALA A 145 -19.13 -31.86 -20.00
N HIS A 146 -19.16 -30.56 -20.35
CA HIS A 146 -18.22 -29.56 -19.85
C HIS A 146 -18.31 -29.38 -18.33
N PHE A 147 -19.52 -29.23 -17.76
CA PHE A 147 -19.72 -29.06 -16.32
C PHE A 147 -19.29 -30.29 -15.50
N LYS A 148 -19.47 -31.51 -16.03
CA LYS A 148 -18.96 -32.73 -15.40
C LYS A 148 -17.43 -32.75 -15.29
N LEU A 149 -16.72 -32.09 -16.20
CA LEU A 149 -15.25 -32.02 -16.21
C LEU A 149 -14.72 -30.80 -15.42
N SER A 150 -15.36 -29.64 -15.50
CA SER A 150 -14.82 -28.37 -14.98
C SER A 150 -15.09 -28.09 -13.51
N ARG A 151 -15.96 -28.86 -12.83
CA ARG A 151 -16.39 -28.66 -11.42
C ARG A 151 -16.93 -27.25 -11.09
N ARG A 152 -17.19 -26.40 -12.09
CA ARG A 152 -17.65 -25.01 -11.96
C ARG A 152 -19.17 -24.85 -12.01
N GLY A 153 -19.91 -25.89 -12.42
CA GLY A 153 -21.38 -25.86 -12.49
C GLY A 153 -22.02 -26.53 -11.28
N GLY A 154 -22.95 -25.82 -10.61
CA GLY A 154 -23.90 -26.46 -9.68
C GLY A 154 -24.96 -27.24 -10.47
N ALA A 155 -25.49 -28.33 -9.90
CA ALA A 155 -26.54 -29.14 -10.54
C ALA A 155 -27.78 -28.29 -10.92
N ASP A 156 -28.05 -27.23 -10.17
CA ASP A 156 -29.18 -26.32 -10.36
C ASP A 156 -29.10 -25.49 -11.66
N ALA A 157 -27.88 -25.22 -12.17
CA ALA A 157 -27.69 -24.39 -13.36
C ALA A 157 -28.13 -25.11 -14.65
N LEU A 158 -27.98 -26.44 -14.73
CA LEU A 158 -28.41 -27.22 -15.90
C LEU A 158 -29.95 -27.28 -16.01
N GLY A 159 -30.65 -27.32 -14.88
CA GLY A 159 -32.12 -27.31 -14.86
C GLY A 159 -32.71 -26.02 -15.43
N VAL A 160 -32.06 -24.87 -15.18
CA VAL A 160 -32.48 -23.59 -15.75
C VAL A 160 -32.23 -23.54 -17.25
N LEU A 161 -31.07 -24.00 -17.72
CA LEU A 161 -30.70 -23.99 -19.14
C LEU A 161 -31.60 -24.90 -19.99
N ALA A 162 -32.02 -26.05 -19.47
CA ALA A 162 -32.87 -27.00 -20.19
C ALA A 162 -34.29 -26.46 -20.46
N ASN A 163 -34.76 -25.48 -19.68
CA ASN A 163 -36.08 -24.86 -19.84
C ASN A 163 -36.11 -23.70 -20.83
N LEU A 164 -34.96 -23.28 -21.38
CA LEU A 164 -34.87 -22.19 -22.34
C LEU A 164 -35.25 -22.66 -23.75
N THR A 165 -36.28 -22.06 -24.34
CA THR A 165 -36.78 -22.37 -25.69
C THR A 165 -36.28 -21.40 -26.77
N ASP A 166 -35.66 -20.28 -26.37
CA ASP A 166 -35.12 -19.29 -27.29
C ASP A 166 -33.61 -19.52 -27.55
N PRO A 167 -33.19 -19.66 -28.82
CA PRO A 167 -31.78 -19.84 -29.19
C PRO A 167 -30.86 -18.70 -28.73
N SER A 168 -31.33 -17.45 -28.77
CA SER A 168 -30.50 -16.30 -28.39
C SER A 168 -30.26 -16.27 -26.89
N GLN A 169 -31.33 -16.46 -26.10
CA GLN A 169 -31.29 -16.52 -24.65
C GLN A 169 -30.43 -17.68 -24.14
N LEU A 170 -30.52 -18.86 -24.77
CA LEU A 170 -29.66 -20.00 -24.42
C LEU A 170 -28.19 -19.67 -24.66
N ALA A 171 -27.86 -19.11 -25.84
CA ALA A 171 -26.50 -18.78 -26.19
C ALA A 171 -25.87 -17.77 -25.20
N ASP A 172 -26.61 -16.74 -24.79
CA ASP A 172 -26.14 -15.75 -23.80
C ASP A 172 -25.94 -16.33 -22.42
N THR A 173 -26.92 -17.09 -21.95
CA THR A 173 -26.89 -17.64 -20.60
C THR A 173 -25.73 -18.62 -20.47
N VAL A 174 -25.49 -19.45 -21.50
CA VAL A 174 -24.33 -20.36 -21.51
C VAL A 174 -23.02 -19.59 -21.65
N ALA A 175 -22.93 -18.58 -22.52
CA ALA A 175 -21.70 -17.79 -22.68
C ALA A 175 -21.29 -17.10 -21.37
N ALA A 176 -22.26 -16.57 -20.61
CA ALA A 176 -22.03 -15.92 -19.32
C ALA A 176 -21.45 -16.88 -18.25
N HIS A 177 -21.84 -18.14 -18.25
CA HIS A 177 -21.49 -19.11 -17.19
C HIS A 177 -20.37 -20.09 -17.58
N ALA A 178 -20.27 -20.49 -18.85
CA ALA A 178 -19.39 -21.58 -19.28
C ALA A 178 -18.05 -21.08 -19.87
N ILE A 179 -18.02 -19.91 -20.51
CA ILE A 179 -16.80 -19.40 -21.16
C ILE A 179 -15.96 -18.61 -20.16
N ALA A 180 -14.67 -18.92 -20.05
CA ALA A 180 -13.77 -18.28 -19.07
C ALA A 180 -13.04 -17.04 -19.61
N LYS A 181 -12.66 -17.03 -20.89
CA LYS A 181 -11.86 -15.95 -21.47
C LYS A 181 -12.74 -14.76 -21.88
N ASN A 182 -12.39 -13.56 -21.42
CA ASN A 182 -13.13 -12.33 -21.72
C ASN A 182 -13.13 -11.97 -23.23
N GLN A 183 -12.05 -12.27 -23.95
CA GLN A 183 -11.98 -12.06 -25.40
C GLN A 183 -13.00 -12.91 -26.16
N ASP A 184 -13.14 -14.18 -25.79
CA ASP A 184 -14.12 -15.09 -26.39
C ASP A 184 -15.56 -14.70 -26.02
N ARG A 185 -15.78 -14.22 -24.78
CA ARG A 185 -17.06 -13.66 -24.35
C ARG A 185 -17.46 -12.45 -25.21
N GLN A 186 -16.53 -11.52 -25.44
CA GLN A 186 -16.79 -10.36 -26.28
C GLN A 186 -17.09 -10.76 -27.73
N ALA A 187 -16.32 -11.71 -28.29
CA ALA A 187 -16.57 -12.22 -29.64
C ALA A 187 -17.97 -12.88 -29.77
N LEU A 188 -18.42 -13.61 -28.75
CA LEU A 188 -19.78 -14.19 -28.73
C LEU A 188 -20.87 -13.12 -28.62
N LEU A 189 -20.62 -12.04 -27.87
CA LEU A 189 -21.55 -10.90 -27.77
C LEU A 189 -21.70 -10.17 -29.11
N GLU A 190 -20.63 -10.09 -29.90
CA GLU A 190 -20.60 -9.41 -31.22
C GLU A 190 -21.30 -10.19 -32.34
N ILE A 191 -21.41 -11.52 -32.23
CA ILE A 191 -22.16 -12.32 -33.19
C ILE A 191 -23.66 -12.07 -32.97
N LEU A 192 -24.36 -11.51 -33.95
CA LEU A 192 -25.77 -11.15 -33.83
C LEU A 192 -26.72 -12.33 -34.04
N ARG A 193 -26.39 -13.23 -34.97
CA ARG A 193 -27.22 -14.37 -35.33
C ARG A 193 -27.16 -15.49 -34.29
N PRO A 194 -28.29 -15.92 -33.69
CA PRO A 194 -28.28 -16.95 -32.65
C PRO A 194 -27.66 -18.27 -33.10
N SER A 195 -27.93 -18.73 -34.32
CA SER A 195 -27.37 -19.98 -34.85
C SER A 195 -25.85 -19.95 -34.99
N GLU A 196 -25.29 -18.84 -35.50
CA GLU A 196 -23.85 -18.63 -35.61
C GLU A 196 -23.20 -18.56 -34.22
N ARG A 197 -23.88 -17.93 -33.25
CA ARG A 197 -23.42 -17.85 -31.87
C ARG A 197 -23.41 -19.21 -31.19
N LEU A 198 -24.46 -20.02 -31.36
CA LEU A 198 -24.51 -21.39 -30.85
C LEU A 198 -23.41 -22.27 -31.46
N LEU A 199 -23.13 -22.12 -32.76
CA LEU A 199 -22.02 -22.81 -33.42
C LEU A 199 -20.66 -22.41 -32.83
N LYS A 200 -20.42 -21.10 -32.65
CA LYS A 200 -19.16 -20.62 -32.06
C LYS A 200 -19.02 -21.08 -30.61
N LEU A 201 -20.11 -21.09 -29.86
CA LEU A 201 -20.17 -21.59 -28.50
C LEU A 201 -19.84 -23.09 -28.43
N LEU A 202 -20.37 -23.90 -29.36
CA LEU A 202 -20.02 -25.32 -29.48
C LEU A 202 -18.53 -25.53 -29.77
N GLU A 203 -17.95 -24.74 -30.67
CA GLU A 203 -16.52 -24.80 -31.01
C GLU A 203 -15.67 -24.54 -29.76
N LEU A 204 -15.96 -23.45 -29.04
CA LEU A 204 -15.25 -23.07 -27.81
C LEU A 204 -15.40 -24.12 -26.71
N LEU A 205 -16.62 -24.60 -26.47
CA LEU A 205 -16.87 -25.62 -25.45
C LEU A 205 -16.20 -26.96 -25.78
N LYS A 206 -16.18 -27.37 -27.05
CA LYS A 206 -15.49 -28.60 -27.47
C LYS A 206 -13.98 -28.48 -27.33
N ALA A 207 -13.40 -27.35 -27.72
CA ALA A 207 -11.98 -27.08 -27.52
C ALA A 207 -11.61 -27.11 -26.03
N ASP A 208 -12.42 -26.49 -25.17
CA ASP A 208 -12.22 -26.53 -23.71
C ASP A 208 -12.38 -27.95 -23.15
N ILE A 209 -13.38 -28.73 -23.60
CA ILE A 209 -13.52 -30.14 -23.21
C ILE A 209 -12.30 -30.95 -23.65
N GLU A 210 -11.77 -30.70 -24.85
CA GLU A 210 -10.57 -31.40 -25.34
C GLU A 210 -9.36 -31.08 -24.47
N ILE A 211 -9.15 -29.80 -24.12
CA ILE A 211 -8.10 -29.38 -23.19
C ILE A 211 -8.30 -30.05 -21.83
N LEU A 212 -9.48 -29.95 -21.22
CA LEU A 212 -9.78 -30.57 -19.92
C LEU A 212 -9.62 -32.10 -19.95
N THR A 213 -9.97 -32.73 -21.07
CA THR A 213 -9.80 -34.17 -21.28
C THR A 213 -8.34 -34.52 -21.49
N LEU A 214 -7.57 -33.70 -22.21
CA LEU A 214 -6.14 -33.85 -22.40
C LEU A 214 -5.41 -33.65 -21.08
N GLU A 215 -5.76 -32.65 -20.27
CA GLU A 215 -5.25 -32.45 -18.92
C GLU A 215 -5.53 -33.67 -18.05
N ARG A 216 -6.76 -34.19 -18.09
CA ARG A 216 -7.10 -35.43 -17.37
C ARG A 216 -6.35 -36.64 -17.92
N LYS A 217 -6.15 -36.74 -19.24
CA LYS A 217 -5.35 -37.79 -19.90
C LYS A 217 -3.86 -37.64 -19.64
N ILE A 218 -3.31 -36.44 -19.54
CA ILE A 218 -1.93 -36.15 -19.17
C ILE A 218 -1.76 -36.50 -17.70
N HIS A 219 -2.67 -36.07 -16.83
CA HIS A 219 -2.69 -36.48 -15.44
C HIS A 219 -2.79 -38.01 -15.31
N THR A 220 -3.59 -38.67 -16.15
CA THR A 220 -3.74 -40.14 -16.18
C THR A 220 -2.57 -40.84 -16.88
N ARG A 221 -1.87 -40.21 -17.83
CA ARG A 221 -0.70 -40.75 -18.56
C ARG A 221 0.59 -40.51 -17.79
N VAL A 222 0.71 -39.41 -17.06
CA VAL A 222 1.75 -39.19 -16.05
C VAL A 222 1.55 -40.20 -14.94
N LYS A 223 0.32 -40.34 -14.42
CA LYS A 223 -0.04 -41.42 -13.49
C LYS A 223 0.18 -42.81 -14.11
N GLY A 224 -0.09 -42.98 -15.40
CA GLY A 224 0.01 -44.22 -16.17
C GLY A 224 1.43 -44.63 -16.55
N GLN A 225 2.32 -43.67 -16.85
CA GLN A 225 3.77 -43.88 -17.04
C GLN A 225 4.42 -44.17 -15.70
N ILE A 226 3.98 -43.49 -14.64
CA ILE A 226 4.30 -43.87 -13.26
C ILE A 226 3.82 -45.30 -13.00
N GLU A 227 2.60 -45.68 -13.40
CA GLU A 227 2.04 -47.05 -13.21
C GLU A 227 2.70 -48.12 -14.11
N LYS A 228 3.25 -47.78 -15.29
CA LYS A 228 3.90 -48.72 -16.22
C LYS A 228 5.37 -48.96 -15.87
N SER A 229 6.10 -47.89 -15.49
CA SER A 229 7.41 -48.00 -14.84
C SER A 229 7.28 -48.63 -13.45
N GLN A 230 6.16 -48.41 -12.76
CA GLN A 230 5.79 -49.22 -11.59
C GLN A 230 5.47 -50.65 -12.00
N LYS A 231 4.78 -50.99 -13.10
CA LYS A 231 4.38 -52.38 -13.41
C LYS A 231 5.54 -53.35 -13.63
N GLU A 232 6.61 -52.93 -14.32
CA GLU A 232 7.85 -53.72 -14.47
C GLU A 232 8.65 -53.77 -13.16
N TYR A 233 8.67 -52.66 -12.40
CA TYR A 233 9.17 -52.62 -11.02
C TYR A 233 8.30 -53.45 -10.06
N TYR A 234 7.01 -53.63 -10.33
CA TYR A 234 5.95 -54.22 -9.49
C TYR A 234 5.80 -55.70 -9.76
N LEU A 235 6.28 -56.25 -10.87
CA LEU A 235 6.44 -57.70 -11.01
C LEU A 235 7.70 -58.19 -10.25
N THR A 236 8.76 -57.38 -10.23
CA THR A 236 9.94 -57.62 -9.37
C THR A 236 9.70 -57.21 -7.90
N GLU A 237 8.85 -56.21 -7.65
CA GLU A 237 8.36 -55.87 -6.32
C GLU A 237 7.19 -56.71 -5.88
N GLN A 238 6.37 -57.38 -6.70
CA GLN A 238 5.26 -58.24 -6.22
C GLN A 238 5.81 -59.45 -5.47
N MET A 239 6.93 -59.99 -5.94
CA MET A 239 7.73 -60.97 -5.20
C MET A 239 8.29 -60.39 -3.90
N LYS A 240 8.68 -59.10 -3.87
CA LYS A 240 9.05 -58.39 -2.63
C LYS A 240 7.84 -57.91 -1.81
N ALA A 241 6.64 -57.77 -2.38
CA ALA A 241 5.47 -57.09 -1.83
C ALA A 241 4.56 -58.06 -1.12
N ILE A 242 4.55 -59.34 -1.52
CA ILE A 242 4.06 -60.41 -0.64
C ILE A 242 4.93 -60.47 0.64
N GLN A 243 6.22 -60.12 0.57
CA GLN A 243 7.08 -59.92 1.75
C GLN A 243 6.97 -58.50 2.38
N LYS A 244 6.40 -57.50 1.69
CA LYS A 244 6.33 -56.08 2.11
C LYS A 244 4.96 -55.68 2.65
N GLU A 245 3.84 -56.30 2.26
CA GLU A 245 2.51 -56.09 2.86
C GLU A 245 2.47 -56.58 4.32
N LEU A 246 3.24 -57.63 4.63
CA LEU A 246 3.52 -58.04 6.01
C LEU A 246 4.37 -56.99 6.76
N ARG A 247 5.32 -56.33 6.09
CA ARG A 247 6.15 -55.26 6.69
C ARG A 247 5.49 -53.87 6.71
N GLN A 248 4.51 -53.56 5.87
CA GLN A 248 3.88 -52.22 5.78
C GLN A 248 2.86 -51.96 6.90
N LYS A 249 2.19 -53.01 7.38
CA LYS A 249 1.45 -52.93 8.64
C LYS A 249 2.39 -52.64 9.81
N ASP A 250 3.58 -53.25 9.79
CA ASP A 250 4.62 -52.96 10.77
C ASP A 250 5.14 -51.52 10.62
N ASP A 251 5.44 -51.04 9.41
CA ASP A 251 5.98 -49.68 9.18
C ASP A 251 4.99 -48.57 9.58
N PHE A 252 3.68 -48.73 9.29
CA PHE A 252 2.67 -47.75 9.73
C PHE A 252 2.46 -47.79 11.25
N ALA A 253 2.53 -48.98 11.86
CA ALA A 253 2.53 -49.10 13.31
C ALA A 253 3.78 -48.47 13.94
N VAL A 254 4.95 -48.61 13.30
CA VAL A 254 6.20 -47.96 13.70
C VAL A 254 6.07 -46.43 13.58
N GLU A 255 5.52 -45.90 12.49
CA GLU A 255 5.27 -44.45 12.33
C GLU A 255 4.37 -43.91 13.45
N ILE A 256 3.29 -44.62 13.79
CA ILE A 256 2.38 -44.22 14.87
C ILE A 256 3.10 -44.26 16.23
N GLU A 257 3.95 -45.27 16.46
CA GLU A 257 4.72 -45.38 17.70
C GLU A 257 5.81 -44.29 17.81
N GLU A 258 6.45 -43.93 16.69
CA GLU A 258 7.36 -42.78 16.60
C GLU A 258 6.63 -41.46 16.90
N LEU A 259 5.44 -41.26 16.33
CA LEU A 259 4.59 -40.11 16.62
C LEU A 259 4.19 -40.08 18.10
N ARG A 260 3.82 -41.22 18.70
CA ARG A 260 3.50 -41.32 20.14
C ARG A 260 4.70 -40.94 21.01
N LYS A 261 5.89 -41.43 20.68
CA LYS A 261 7.14 -41.06 21.36
C LYS A 261 7.43 -39.56 21.21
N ALA A 262 7.25 -39.00 20.01
CA ALA A 262 7.43 -37.57 19.75
C ALA A 262 6.42 -36.72 20.54
N ILE A 263 5.16 -37.14 20.63
CA ILE A 263 4.11 -36.46 21.42
C ILE A 263 4.51 -36.42 22.90
N GLN A 264 5.00 -37.53 23.47
CA GLN A 264 5.47 -37.57 24.85
C GLN A 264 6.73 -36.72 25.07
N ALA A 265 7.65 -36.71 24.10
CA ALA A 265 8.89 -35.96 24.18
C ALA A 265 8.72 -34.43 24.02
N ALA A 266 7.65 -33.98 23.35
CA ALA A 266 7.41 -32.56 23.08
C ALA A 266 7.16 -31.71 24.35
N GLY A 267 6.75 -32.34 25.46
CA GLY A 267 6.47 -31.65 26.72
C GLY A 267 5.23 -30.76 26.64
N MET A 268 4.16 -31.27 26.03
CA MET A 268 2.88 -30.58 25.86
C MET A 268 2.13 -30.41 27.19
N PRO A 269 1.36 -29.32 27.38
CA PRO A 269 0.38 -29.22 28.45
C PRO A 269 -0.68 -30.32 28.37
N LYS A 270 -1.36 -30.60 29.50
CA LYS A 270 -2.34 -31.70 29.61
C LYS A 270 -3.40 -31.68 28.48
N ALA A 271 -3.99 -30.53 28.19
CA ALA A 271 -5.01 -30.40 27.15
C ALA A 271 -4.46 -30.72 25.74
N ALA A 272 -3.30 -30.18 25.38
CA ALA A 272 -2.64 -30.44 24.10
C ALA A 272 -2.15 -31.88 23.95
N LEU A 273 -1.68 -32.49 25.05
CA LEU A 273 -1.27 -33.89 25.11
C LEU A 273 -2.47 -34.83 24.88
N GLU A 274 -3.58 -34.60 25.59
CA GLU A 274 -4.82 -35.38 25.44
C GLU A 274 -5.38 -35.27 24.01
N ALA A 275 -5.39 -34.06 23.44
CA ALA A 275 -5.83 -33.83 22.06
C ALA A 275 -4.95 -34.58 21.04
N SER A 276 -3.62 -34.51 21.20
CA SER A 276 -2.66 -35.18 20.30
C SER A 276 -2.75 -36.71 20.41
N LEU A 277 -2.89 -37.26 21.62
CA LEU A 277 -3.07 -38.70 21.82
C LEU A 277 -4.39 -39.20 21.23
N LYS A 278 -5.47 -38.42 21.37
CA LYS A 278 -6.77 -38.73 20.77
C LYS A 278 -6.69 -38.74 19.24
N GLU A 279 -6.00 -37.77 18.63
CA GLU A 279 -5.82 -37.74 17.18
C GLU A 279 -4.90 -38.86 16.68
N ALA A 280 -3.85 -39.23 17.43
CA ALA A 280 -2.98 -40.37 17.10
C ALA A 280 -3.76 -41.72 17.15
N ALA A 281 -4.61 -41.91 18.16
CA ALA A 281 -5.49 -43.09 18.24
C ALA A 281 -6.54 -43.12 17.12
N ARG A 282 -6.94 -41.95 16.60
CA ARG A 282 -7.81 -41.84 15.43
C ARG A 282 -7.05 -42.20 14.15
N LEU A 283 -5.81 -41.71 13.98
CA LEU A 283 -4.93 -42.01 12.85
C LEU A 283 -4.65 -43.52 12.73
N GLU A 284 -4.46 -44.22 13.86
CA GLU A 284 -4.26 -45.67 13.89
C GLU A 284 -5.42 -46.48 13.29
N LYS A 285 -6.65 -45.95 13.38
CA LYS A 285 -7.85 -46.59 12.82
C LYS A 285 -8.12 -46.19 11.37
N MET A 286 -7.39 -45.21 10.84
CA MET A 286 -7.57 -44.72 9.47
C MET A 286 -6.78 -45.55 8.47
N MET A 287 -7.18 -45.50 7.20
CA MET A 287 -6.34 -46.03 6.13
C MET A 287 -5.10 -45.14 5.96
N PRO A 288 -3.88 -45.69 5.88
CA PRO A 288 -2.62 -44.93 5.87
C PRO A 288 -2.47 -43.87 4.76
N TYR A 289 -3.29 -43.91 3.70
CA TYR A 289 -3.19 -43.01 2.55
C TYR A 289 -4.48 -42.21 2.30
N SER A 290 -5.40 -42.15 3.28
CA SER A 290 -6.62 -41.37 3.12
C SER A 290 -6.34 -39.85 3.22
N PRO A 291 -7.14 -38.99 2.57
CA PRO A 291 -7.10 -37.54 2.76
C PRO A 291 -7.13 -37.12 4.24
N GLU A 292 -7.96 -37.78 5.05
CA GLU A 292 -8.14 -37.54 6.47
C GLU A 292 -6.89 -37.94 7.26
N SER A 293 -6.24 -39.05 6.89
CA SER A 293 -4.96 -39.46 7.48
C SER A 293 -3.86 -38.42 7.23
N THR A 294 -3.87 -37.77 6.06
CA THR A 294 -2.91 -36.70 5.73
C THR A 294 -3.13 -35.46 6.58
N VAL A 295 -4.39 -35.08 6.81
CA VAL A 295 -4.75 -33.96 7.71
C VAL A 295 -4.34 -34.28 9.15
N ALA A 296 -4.62 -35.50 9.63
CA ALA A 296 -4.24 -35.94 10.98
C ALA A 296 -2.71 -36.00 11.16
N ARG A 297 -1.97 -36.53 10.18
CA ARG A 297 -0.49 -36.52 10.19
C ARG A 297 0.06 -35.09 10.24
N THR A 298 -0.46 -34.21 9.38
CA THR A 298 0.00 -32.81 9.33
C THR A 298 -0.28 -32.11 10.66
N TYR A 299 -1.44 -32.36 11.28
CA TYR A 299 -1.76 -31.85 12.61
C TYR A 299 -0.77 -32.36 13.68
N LEU A 300 -0.51 -33.68 13.72
CA LEU A 300 0.45 -34.26 14.68
C LEU A 300 1.88 -33.77 14.43
N ASP A 301 2.28 -33.55 13.17
CA ASP A 301 3.56 -32.93 12.81
C ASP A 301 3.67 -31.49 13.35
N TRP A 302 2.61 -30.69 13.24
CA TRP A 302 2.56 -29.36 13.85
C TRP A 302 2.65 -29.46 15.37
N MET A 303 1.82 -30.28 16.00
CA MET A 303 1.78 -30.43 17.46
C MET A 303 3.15 -30.87 18.01
N THR A 304 3.80 -31.86 17.41
CA THR A 304 5.09 -32.39 17.91
C THR A 304 6.27 -31.43 17.69
N ASN A 305 6.26 -30.62 16.63
CA ASN A 305 7.35 -29.69 16.32
C ASN A 305 7.19 -28.29 16.92
N LEU A 306 6.09 -28.02 17.62
CA LEU A 306 5.92 -26.75 18.33
C LEU A 306 6.74 -26.71 19.62
N PRO A 307 7.35 -25.56 19.98
CA PRO A 307 8.16 -25.44 21.18
C PRO A 307 7.28 -25.24 22.44
N TRP A 308 6.61 -26.30 22.92
CA TRP A 308 5.75 -26.23 24.11
C TRP A 308 6.53 -25.91 25.40
N SER A 309 7.70 -26.55 25.55
CA SER A 309 8.54 -26.48 26.75
C SER A 309 9.93 -25.89 26.47
N LYS A 310 10.43 -26.01 25.24
CA LYS A 310 11.78 -25.59 24.84
C LYS A 310 11.91 -24.07 24.87
N ARG A 311 12.86 -23.56 25.65
CA ARG A 311 13.14 -22.12 25.82
C ARG A 311 14.63 -21.81 25.67
N THR A 312 14.95 -20.62 25.17
CA THR A 312 16.30 -20.06 25.23
C THR A 312 16.62 -19.58 26.64
N ARG A 313 17.88 -19.66 27.05
CA ARG A 313 18.34 -19.09 28.32
C ARG A 313 18.49 -17.58 28.16
N ASP A 314 17.59 -16.85 28.80
CA ASP A 314 17.57 -15.39 28.76
C ASP A 314 18.80 -14.81 29.46
N SER A 315 19.40 -13.80 28.84
CA SER A 315 20.48 -12.98 29.40
C SER A 315 19.95 -11.58 29.68
N LEU A 316 19.63 -11.27 30.93
CA LEU A 316 19.11 -9.95 31.34
C LEU A 316 20.20 -9.07 31.97
N ASP A 317 21.39 -9.08 31.35
CA ASP A 317 22.51 -8.23 31.76
C ASP A 317 22.40 -6.87 31.05
N ILE A 318 22.07 -5.85 31.83
CA ILE A 318 21.85 -4.47 31.35
C ILE A 318 23.15 -3.87 30.83
N VAL A 319 24.29 -4.16 31.47
CA VAL A 319 25.61 -3.61 31.07
C VAL A 319 26.00 -4.18 29.71
N ARG A 320 25.82 -5.50 29.55
CA ARG A 320 26.04 -6.16 28.27
C ARG A 320 25.05 -5.68 27.20
N ALA A 321 23.79 -5.45 27.56
CA ALA A 321 22.78 -4.96 26.63
C ALA A 321 23.11 -3.56 26.11
N ALA A 322 23.54 -2.64 26.99
CA ALA A 322 24.00 -1.30 26.61
C ALA A 322 25.17 -1.38 25.62
N ALA A 323 26.20 -2.19 25.93
CA ALA A 323 27.35 -2.37 25.05
C ALA A 323 26.97 -2.90 23.65
N ILE A 324 26.03 -3.85 23.56
CA ILE A 324 25.55 -4.38 22.26
C ILE A 324 24.73 -3.34 21.50
N LEU A 325 23.90 -2.55 22.19
CA LEU A 325 23.12 -1.49 21.55
C LEU A 325 24.02 -0.38 21.00
N ASP A 326 25.09 -0.04 21.72
CA ASP A 326 26.09 0.95 21.30
C ASP A 326 27.00 0.44 20.18
N GLU A 327 27.35 -0.85 20.20
CA GLU A 327 28.11 -1.51 19.14
C GLU A 327 27.34 -1.52 17.82
N ASP A 328 26.03 -1.76 17.85
CA ASP A 328 25.23 -1.98 16.65
C ASP A 328 24.55 -0.70 16.10
N HIS A 329 24.37 0.34 16.93
CA HIS A 329 23.66 1.57 16.55
C HIS A 329 24.39 2.83 17.00
N TYR A 330 24.59 3.75 16.06
CA TYR A 330 25.05 5.10 16.37
C TYR A 330 23.90 6.01 16.78
N ASP A 331 24.15 6.89 17.75
CA ASP A 331 23.14 7.77 18.34
C ASP A 331 21.97 6.97 18.94
N LEU A 332 20.77 7.57 19.05
CA LEU A 332 19.56 7.00 19.63
C LEU A 332 19.59 6.85 21.16
N GLU A 333 20.31 7.74 21.86
CA GLU A 333 20.46 7.69 23.34
C GLU A 333 19.10 7.55 24.06
N LYS A 334 18.12 8.42 23.74
CA LYS A 334 16.78 8.36 24.33
C LYS A 334 16.10 6.99 24.11
N ILE A 335 16.32 6.37 22.96
CA ILE A 335 15.69 5.08 22.62
C ILE A 335 16.41 3.93 23.32
N LYS A 336 17.75 3.95 23.31
CA LYS A 336 18.59 2.98 24.02
C LYS A 336 18.28 2.99 25.52
N ASP A 337 18.21 4.16 26.13
CA ASP A 337 17.84 4.32 27.54
C ASP A 337 16.47 3.72 27.85
N ARG A 338 15.43 4.04 27.05
CA ARG A 338 14.09 3.45 27.25
C ARG A 338 14.08 1.92 27.08
N ILE A 339 14.87 1.38 26.15
CA ILE A 339 15.02 -0.08 26.00
C ILE A 339 15.68 -0.66 27.24
N LEU A 340 16.74 -0.04 27.76
CA LEU A 340 17.43 -0.50 28.97
C LEU A 340 16.52 -0.42 30.20
N GLU A 341 15.71 0.62 30.33
CA GLU A 341 14.67 0.74 31.37
C GLU A 341 13.64 -0.39 31.26
N HIS A 342 13.15 -0.67 30.06
CA HIS A 342 12.21 -1.78 29.83
C HIS A 342 12.84 -3.14 30.22
N LEU A 343 14.09 -3.38 29.82
CA LEU A 343 14.83 -4.60 30.19
C LEU A 343 15.07 -4.69 31.71
N ALA A 344 15.30 -3.56 32.39
CA ALA A 344 15.46 -3.50 33.83
C ALA A 344 14.16 -3.90 34.56
N VAL A 345 13.01 -3.40 34.08
CA VAL A 345 11.69 -3.79 34.60
C VAL A 345 11.44 -5.27 34.39
N CYS A 346 11.72 -5.82 33.20
CA CYS A 346 11.59 -7.27 32.93
C CYS A 346 12.44 -8.12 33.89
N ARG A 347 13.65 -7.65 34.23
CA ARG A 347 14.54 -8.34 35.20
C ARG A 347 13.96 -8.34 36.62
N LEU A 348 13.39 -7.23 37.07
CA LEU A 348 12.82 -7.11 38.42
C LEU A 348 11.47 -7.83 38.55
N ALA A 349 10.59 -7.69 37.57
CA ALA A 349 9.25 -8.26 37.57
C ALA A 349 9.23 -9.79 37.33
N LYS A 350 10.36 -10.40 36.95
CA LYS A 350 10.49 -11.83 36.58
C LYS A 350 9.43 -12.28 35.56
N GLY A 351 9.03 -11.38 34.65
CA GLY A 351 8.00 -11.60 33.65
C GLY A 351 7.88 -10.42 32.68
N LEU A 352 7.27 -10.66 31.53
CA LEU A 352 7.02 -9.66 30.49
C LEU A 352 5.70 -8.91 30.75
N ARG A 353 5.59 -8.29 31.93
CA ARG A 353 4.42 -7.46 32.26
C ARG A 353 4.77 -5.99 32.02
N GLY A 354 4.27 -5.44 30.94
CA GLY A 354 4.50 -4.06 30.55
C GLY A 354 3.85 -3.72 29.21
N PRO A 355 3.77 -2.43 28.86
CA PRO A 355 3.29 -2.01 27.55
C PRO A 355 4.20 -2.54 26.44
N ILE A 356 3.62 -2.78 25.27
CA ILE A 356 4.35 -3.29 24.10
C ILE A 356 5.14 -2.15 23.48
N LEU A 357 6.44 -2.33 23.25
CA LEU A 357 7.24 -1.30 22.60
C LEU A 357 6.81 -1.17 21.13
N CYS A 358 6.48 0.06 20.72
CA CYS A 358 6.15 0.38 19.34
C CYS A 358 7.11 1.45 18.80
N PHE A 359 7.94 1.05 17.83
CA PHE A 359 8.91 1.92 17.18
C PHE A 359 8.26 2.64 16.00
N VAL A 360 8.14 3.96 16.08
CA VAL A 360 7.48 4.77 15.04
C VAL A 360 8.44 5.78 14.44
N GLY A 361 8.50 5.87 13.12
CA GLY A 361 9.29 6.91 12.45
C GLY A 361 9.50 6.63 10.96
N PRO A 362 10.18 7.50 10.21
CA PRO A 362 10.37 7.34 8.78
C PRO A 362 11.16 6.05 8.44
N PRO A 363 11.03 5.52 7.21
CA PRO A 363 11.74 4.31 6.80
C PRO A 363 13.27 4.52 6.81
N GLY A 364 14.02 3.45 7.12
CA GLY A 364 15.48 3.51 7.14
C GLY A 364 16.10 4.15 8.38
N THR A 365 15.35 4.32 9.46
CA THR A 365 15.81 4.86 10.76
C THR A 365 16.36 3.79 11.73
N GLY A 366 16.43 2.52 11.33
CA GLY A 366 17.02 1.46 12.19
C GLY A 366 16.05 0.71 13.11
N LYS A 367 14.73 0.94 12.99
CA LYS A 367 13.69 0.24 13.79
C LYS A 367 13.81 -1.30 13.79
N THR A 368 14.08 -1.90 12.63
CA THR A 368 14.23 -3.35 12.51
C THR A 368 15.57 -3.83 13.06
N SER A 369 16.63 -3.03 12.90
CA SER A 369 17.98 -3.41 13.34
C SER A 369 18.10 -3.35 14.86
N ILE A 370 17.48 -2.36 15.52
CA ILE A 370 17.47 -2.27 16.98
C ILE A 370 16.70 -3.44 17.61
N GLY A 371 15.57 -3.87 17.03
CA GLY A 371 14.85 -5.08 17.48
C GLY A 371 15.71 -6.35 17.42
N ARG A 372 16.61 -6.45 16.43
CA ARG A 372 17.57 -7.55 16.33
C ARG A 372 18.65 -7.47 17.41
N SER A 373 19.16 -6.28 17.71
CA SER A 373 20.14 -6.06 18.78
C SER A 373 19.55 -6.34 20.16
N ILE A 374 18.28 -6.02 20.40
CA ILE A 374 17.56 -6.41 21.62
C ILE A 374 17.54 -7.95 21.74
N ALA A 375 17.15 -8.66 20.68
CA ALA A 375 17.14 -10.13 20.69
C ALA A 375 18.54 -10.73 20.96
N ARG A 376 19.59 -10.15 20.33
CA ARG A 376 21.01 -10.53 20.54
C ARG A 376 21.44 -10.31 21.99
N SER A 377 21.08 -9.16 22.59
CA SER A 377 21.41 -8.83 23.97
C SER A 377 20.76 -9.79 24.98
N MET A 378 19.50 -10.18 24.71
CA MET A 378 18.74 -11.09 25.55
C MET A 378 19.07 -12.57 25.33
N ASN A 379 19.88 -12.88 24.31
CA ASN A 379 20.12 -14.26 23.84
C ASN A 379 18.83 -15.01 23.45
N ARG A 380 17.87 -14.28 22.86
CA ARG A 380 16.60 -14.83 22.37
C ARG A 380 16.65 -15.01 20.85
N LYS A 381 15.87 -15.96 20.34
CA LYS A 381 15.68 -16.12 18.89
C LYS A 381 14.91 -14.91 18.35
N PHE A 382 15.37 -14.36 17.23
CA PHE A 382 14.72 -13.23 16.57
C PHE A 382 13.81 -13.72 15.45
N VAL A 383 12.55 -13.25 15.46
CA VAL A 383 11.56 -13.50 14.43
C VAL A 383 11.06 -12.17 13.91
N ARG A 384 11.01 -11.99 12.59
CA ARG A 384 10.38 -10.83 11.95
C ARG A 384 9.15 -11.27 11.19
N LEU A 385 8.01 -10.65 11.46
CA LEU A 385 6.74 -10.91 10.80
C LEU A 385 6.20 -9.59 10.24
N SER A 386 5.99 -9.53 8.93
CA SER A 386 5.43 -8.35 8.27
C SER A 386 3.91 -8.41 8.32
N LEU A 387 3.29 -7.35 8.84
CA LEU A 387 1.84 -7.16 8.89
C LEU A 387 1.32 -6.25 7.78
N GLY A 388 2.23 -5.60 7.03
CA GLY A 388 1.87 -4.82 5.86
C GLY A 388 1.08 -5.64 4.85
N GLY A 389 -0.13 -5.15 4.53
CA GLY A 389 -1.04 -5.80 3.58
C GLY A 389 -1.83 -7.00 4.14
N VAL A 390 -1.72 -7.30 5.44
CA VAL A 390 -2.61 -8.27 6.10
C VAL A 390 -4.01 -7.68 6.18
N ARG A 391 -5.00 -8.47 5.75
CA ARG A 391 -6.41 -8.07 5.73
C ARG A 391 -7.35 -9.09 6.37
N ASP A 392 -6.87 -10.32 6.58
CA ASP A 392 -7.68 -11.42 7.10
C ASP A 392 -7.14 -11.87 8.46
N GLU A 393 -8.05 -12.04 9.40
CA GLU A 393 -7.81 -12.59 10.74
C GLU A 393 -7.20 -13.99 10.69
N ALA A 394 -7.55 -14.79 9.67
CA ALA A 394 -7.02 -16.13 9.46
C ALA A 394 -5.50 -16.14 9.24
N GLU A 395 -4.89 -15.03 8.82
CA GLU A 395 -3.43 -14.95 8.74
C GLU A 395 -2.76 -14.94 10.12
N ILE A 396 -3.47 -14.51 11.17
CA ILE A 396 -2.97 -14.48 12.55
C ILE A 396 -3.41 -15.74 13.31
N ARG A 397 -4.71 -16.10 13.25
CA ARG A 397 -5.30 -17.24 13.98
C ARG A 397 -5.34 -18.56 13.21
N GLY A 398 -4.99 -18.57 11.93
CA GLY A 398 -5.05 -19.78 11.10
C GLY A 398 -6.45 -20.16 10.62
N HIS A 399 -6.51 -21.21 9.80
CA HIS A 399 -7.75 -21.78 9.30
C HIS A 399 -8.20 -22.97 10.15
N ARG A 400 -9.52 -23.17 10.27
CA ARG A 400 -10.06 -24.39 10.86
C ARG A 400 -9.59 -25.62 10.09
N ARG A 401 -9.35 -26.72 10.82
CA ARG A 401 -8.86 -28.01 10.30
C ARG A 401 -9.95 -28.77 9.52
N THR A 402 -10.40 -28.24 8.39
CA THR A 402 -11.48 -28.82 7.56
C THR A 402 -11.01 -29.34 6.21
N TYR A 403 -9.93 -28.80 5.64
CA TYR A 403 -9.40 -29.20 4.33
C TYR A 403 -7.88 -29.45 4.37
N ILE A 404 -7.35 -30.22 3.42
CA ILE A 404 -5.91 -30.55 3.30
C ILE A 404 -5.02 -29.29 3.26
N GLY A 405 -5.51 -28.18 2.69
CA GLY A 405 -4.79 -26.91 2.60
C GLY A 405 -4.90 -26.01 3.83
N SER A 406 -5.52 -26.46 4.92
CA SER A 406 -5.64 -25.65 6.14
C SER A 406 -4.27 -25.51 6.80
N LEU A 407 -3.93 -24.29 7.20
CA LEU A 407 -2.64 -23.98 7.84
C LEU A 407 -2.87 -23.23 9.15
N PRO A 408 -2.00 -23.42 10.16
CA PRO A 408 -1.95 -22.55 11.34
C PRO A 408 -1.65 -21.11 10.97
N GLY A 409 -1.95 -20.18 11.87
CA GLY A 409 -1.65 -18.77 11.70
C GLY A 409 -0.16 -18.48 11.64
N ARG A 410 0.21 -17.31 11.10
CA ARG A 410 1.61 -16.90 10.93
C ARG A 410 2.38 -16.85 12.26
N ILE A 411 1.70 -16.61 13.38
CA ILE A 411 2.30 -16.64 14.73
C ILE A 411 2.82 -18.04 15.05
N ILE A 412 1.96 -19.07 14.97
CA ILE A 412 2.30 -20.47 15.20
C ILE A 412 3.36 -20.97 14.21
N GLN A 413 3.22 -20.62 12.92
CA GLN A 413 4.23 -20.96 11.91
C GLN A 413 5.61 -20.40 12.25
N SER A 414 5.66 -19.16 12.76
CA SER A 414 6.91 -18.49 13.11
C SER A 414 7.52 -19.03 14.39
N LEU A 415 6.71 -19.45 15.37
CA LEU A 415 7.17 -20.15 16.57
C LEU A 415 7.84 -21.49 16.24
N ARG A 416 7.24 -22.28 15.33
CA ARG A 416 7.86 -23.51 14.83
C ARG A 416 9.22 -23.24 14.20
N LYS A 417 9.33 -22.20 13.35
CA LYS A 417 10.61 -21.79 12.72
C LYS A 417 11.64 -21.31 13.74
N ALA A 418 11.22 -20.61 14.79
CA ALA A 418 12.10 -20.14 15.85
C ALA A 418 12.63 -21.28 16.73
N GLY A 419 11.83 -22.34 16.93
CA GLY A 419 12.18 -23.51 17.72
C GLY A 419 12.35 -23.23 19.22
N SER A 420 11.75 -22.14 19.72
CA SER A 420 11.76 -21.71 21.12
C SER A 420 10.43 -21.07 21.51
N ARG A 421 10.03 -21.17 22.78
CA ARG A 421 8.79 -20.59 23.33
C ARG A 421 8.92 -19.12 23.74
N ASN A 422 10.14 -18.61 23.93
CA ASN A 422 10.43 -17.23 24.31
C ASN A 422 11.22 -16.42 23.25
N PRO A 423 10.89 -16.48 21.95
CA PRO A 423 11.53 -15.63 20.96
C PRO A 423 11.10 -14.17 21.13
N LEU A 424 11.86 -13.27 20.50
CA LEU A 424 11.46 -11.90 20.27
C LEU A 424 10.79 -11.83 18.89
N PHE A 425 9.53 -11.40 18.86
CA PHE A 425 8.75 -11.13 17.65
C PHE A 425 8.79 -9.64 17.33
N LEU A 426 9.34 -9.30 16.17
CA LEU A 426 9.21 -7.98 15.59
C LEU A 426 8.06 -7.99 14.57
N LEU A 427 6.97 -7.34 14.94
CA LEU A 427 5.78 -7.13 14.11
C LEU A 427 5.98 -5.85 13.29
N ASP A 428 6.29 -6.02 12.01
CA ASP A 428 6.73 -4.95 11.11
C ASP A 428 5.53 -4.36 10.35
N GLU A 429 5.47 -3.04 10.20
CA GLU A 429 4.43 -2.32 9.43
C GLU A 429 3.00 -2.51 9.97
N VAL A 430 2.80 -2.35 11.28
CA VAL A 430 1.47 -2.40 11.94
C VAL A 430 0.54 -1.30 11.39
N ASP A 431 1.09 -0.17 10.94
CA ASP A 431 0.36 0.95 10.31
C ASP A 431 -0.25 0.62 8.95
N LYS A 432 0.16 -0.48 8.31
CA LYS A 432 -0.27 -0.87 6.95
C LYS A 432 -1.24 -2.05 6.93
N MET A 433 -1.88 -2.33 8.06
CA MET A 433 -2.93 -3.34 8.13
C MET A 433 -4.22 -2.79 7.51
N GLY A 434 -4.86 -3.60 6.69
CA GLY A 434 -6.16 -3.25 6.08
C GLY A 434 -7.30 -3.87 6.88
N MET A 435 -8.43 -3.17 6.95
CA MET A 435 -9.68 -3.76 7.41
C MET A 435 -10.45 -4.31 6.21
N ASP A 436 -10.70 -5.62 6.16
CA ASP A 436 -11.64 -6.24 5.22
C ASP A 436 -12.89 -6.73 5.98
N TRP A 437 -14.01 -6.84 5.26
CA TRP A 437 -15.31 -7.34 5.72
C TRP A 437 -15.32 -8.77 6.33
N ARG A 438 -14.22 -9.53 6.25
CA ARG A 438 -14.13 -10.93 6.71
C ARG A 438 -13.64 -11.08 8.16
N GLY A 439 -13.10 -10.03 8.75
CA GLY A 439 -12.59 -10.04 10.13
C GLY A 439 -11.69 -8.84 10.40
N ASP A 440 -11.51 -8.50 11.67
CA ASP A 440 -10.62 -7.43 12.08
C ASP A 440 -9.26 -8.01 12.50
N PRO A 441 -8.21 -7.92 11.67
CA PRO A 441 -6.89 -8.41 12.05
C PRO A 441 -6.31 -7.68 13.27
N ALA A 442 -6.76 -6.45 13.55
CA ALA A 442 -6.36 -5.74 14.77
C ALA A 442 -6.90 -6.42 16.03
N ALA A 443 -8.13 -6.94 15.98
CA ALA A 443 -8.72 -7.70 17.09
C ALA A 443 -7.97 -9.02 17.36
N ALA A 444 -7.53 -9.73 16.32
CA ALA A 444 -6.68 -10.91 16.49
C ALA A 444 -5.29 -10.56 17.03
N LEU A 445 -4.71 -9.44 16.62
CA LEU A 445 -3.45 -8.97 17.20
C LEU A 445 -3.61 -8.56 18.66
N LEU A 446 -4.73 -7.95 19.06
CA LEU A 446 -4.99 -7.61 20.45
C LEU A 446 -4.92 -8.85 21.34
N GLU A 447 -5.54 -9.97 20.95
CA GLU A 447 -5.46 -11.22 21.73
C GLU A 447 -4.02 -11.74 21.85
N VAL A 448 -3.23 -11.64 20.78
CA VAL A 448 -1.81 -12.06 20.77
C VAL A 448 -0.94 -11.16 21.64
N LEU A 449 -1.24 -9.86 21.63
CA LEU A 449 -0.42 -8.83 22.23
C LEU A 449 -0.78 -8.56 23.69
N ASP A 450 -2.04 -8.72 24.08
CA ASP A 450 -2.52 -8.43 25.43
C ASP A 450 -1.97 -9.47 26.44
N PRO A 451 -1.16 -9.04 27.45
CA PRO A 451 -0.67 -9.93 28.49
C PRO A 451 -1.76 -10.65 29.30
N GLU A 452 -3.00 -10.14 29.28
CA GLU A 452 -4.15 -10.76 29.95
C GLU A 452 -4.87 -11.82 29.11
N GLN A 453 -4.55 -11.96 27.83
CA GLN A 453 -5.19 -12.93 26.93
C GLN A 453 -4.20 -13.88 26.25
N ASN A 454 -2.96 -13.45 26.06
CA ASN A 454 -1.97 -14.17 25.26
C ASN A 454 -1.54 -15.53 25.85
N PHE A 455 -1.82 -15.79 27.13
CA PHE A 455 -1.57 -17.10 27.76
C PHE A 455 -2.59 -18.17 27.35
N THR A 456 -3.75 -17.77 26.84
CA THR A 456 -4.85 -18.63 26.36
C THR A 456 -5.09 -18.46 24.85
N PHE A 457 -4.09 -18.00 24.09
CA PHE A 457 -4.25 -17.74 22.65
C PHE A 457 -4.74 -18.99 21.90
N LEU A 458 -5.83 -18.85 21.15
CA LEU A 458 -6.47 -19.97 20.45
C LEU A 458 -6.29 -19.84 18.93
N ASP A 459 -5.43 -20.70 18.37
CA ASP A 459 -5.29 -20.85 16.92
C ASP A 459 -6.36 -21.83 16.38
N HIS A 460 -7.09 -21.42 15.35
CA HIS A 460 -8.19 -22.18 14.76
C HIS A 460 -7.77 -23.53 14.18
N TYR A 461 -6.50 -23.68 13.79
CA TYR A 461 -5.97 -24.94 13.28
C TYR A 461 -5.60 -25.89 14.41
N LEU A 462 -4.99 -25.37 15.48
CA LEU A 462 -4.56 -26.16 16.64
C LEU A 462 -5.75 -26.63 17.50
N ASP A 463 -6.77 -25.78 17.63
CA ASP A 463 -7.98 -26.00 18.45
C ASP A 463 -7.65 -26.30 19.93
N VAL A 464 -6.51 -25.78 20.40
CA VAL A 464 -6.04 -25.84 21.77
C VAL A 464 -5.35 -24.52 22.13
N GLU A 465 -5.41 -24.13 23.40
CA GLU A 465 -4.75 -22.93 23.91
C GLU A 465 -3.23 -23.06 23.83
N PHE A 466 -2.56 -22.02 23.32
CA PHE A 466 -1.12 -21.91 23.26
C PHE A 466 -0.64 -20.69 24.05
N ASP A 467 0.25 -20.92 25.02
CA ASP A 467 0.76 -19.86 25.89
C ASP A 467 1.86 -19.02 25.21
N LEU A 468 1.51 -17.79 24.82
CA LEU A 468 2.41 -16.79 24.24
C LEU A 468 3.03 -15.84 25.27
N SER A 469 2.75 -15.98 26.57
CA SER A 469 3.26 -15.05 27.62
C SER A 469 4.79 -14.97 27.71
N GLY A 470 5.50 -15.97 27.18
CA GLY A 470 6.96 -15.98 27.10
C GLY A 470 7.55 -15.21 25.91
N VAL A 471 6.73 -14.86 24.91
CA VAL A 471 7.13 -14.15 23.70
C VAL A 471 7.24 -12.67 23.99
N LEU A 472 8.36 -12.04 23.59
CA LEU A 472 8.48 -10.58 23.64
C LEU A 472 8.07 -10.00 22.30
N PHE A 473 7.01 -9.19 22.29
CA PHE A 473 6.54 -8.50 21.09
C PHE A 473 7.09 -7.08 21.02
N ILE A 474 7.56 -6.69 19.84
CA ILE A 474 7.93 -5.33 19.49
C ILE A 474 7.25 -4.99 18.17
N CYS A 475 6.58 -3.85 18.11
CA CYS A 475 5.90 -3.36 16.92
C CYS A 475 6.74 -2.29 16.21
N THR A 476 6.63 -2.21 14.89
CA THR A 476 7.13 -1.07 14.12
C THR A 476 6.02 -0.47 13.28
N ALA A 477 6.11 0.84 13.07
CA ALA A 477 5.24 1.59 12.18
C ALA A 477 6.00 2.76 11.55
N ASN A 478 5.49 3.28 10.43
CA ASN A 478 6.02 4.52 9.86
C ASN A 478 5.31 5.74 10.42
N THR A 479 3.99 5.66 10.56
CA THR A 479 3.14 6.71 11.15
C THR A 479 2.28 6.15 12.28
N LEU A 480 1.85 7.03 13.19
CA LEU A 480 0.92 6.63 14.26
C LEU A 480 -0.53 6.56 13.78
N GLU A 481 -0.90 7.40 12.83
CA GLU A 481 -2.28 7.54 12.35
C GLU A 481 -2.82 6.25 11.72
N GLY A 482 -1.94 5.42 11.14
CA GLY A 482 -2.32 4.13 10.57
C GLY A 482 -2.53 3.01 11.60
N ILE A 483 -2.19 3.21 12.88
CA ILE A 483 -2.35 2.19 13.91
C ILE A 483 -3.75 2.31 14.54
N PRO A 484 -4.53 1.22 14.66
CA PRO A 484 -5.80 1.24 15.37
C PRO A 484 -5.67 1.73 16.82
N VAL A 485 -6.55 2.64 17.25
CA VAL A 485 -6.54 3.23 18.62
C VAL A 485 -6.50 2.17 19.73
N PRO A 486 -7.28 1.06 19.67
CA PRO A 486 -7.20 0.02 20.70
C PRO A 486 -5.81 -0.60 20.87
N LEU A 487 -5.01 -0.67 19.80
CA LEU A 487 -3.63 -1.14 19.85
C LEU A 487 -2.70 -0.06 20.42
N GLN A 488 -2.91 1.21 20.05
CA GLN A 488 -2.10 2.33 20.54
C GLN A 488 -2.15 2.44 22.07
N ASP A 489 -3.33 2.25 22.67
CA ASP A 489 -3.52 2.33 24.13
C ASP A 489 -2.76 1.25 24.91
N ARG A 490 -2.35 0.17 24.25
CA ARG A 490 -1.56 -0.94 24.81
C ARG A 490 -0.07 -0.84 24.49
N MET A 491 0.33 0.17 23.71
CA MET A 491 1.69 0.35 23.22
C MET A 491 2.39 1.53 23.91
N GLU A 492 3.67 1.35 24.19
CA GLU A 492 4.57 2.46 24.48
C GLU A 492 5.21 2.94 23.17
N ILE A 493 4.85 4.15 22.76
CA ILE A 493 5.31 4.73 21.50
C ILE A 493 6.71 5.34 21.68
N LEU A 494 7.68 4.80 20.94
CA LEU A 494 9.05 5.33 20.86
C LEU A 494 9.29 5.89 19.46
N ARG A 495 9.51 7.21 19.38
CA ARG A 495 9.67 7.93 18.11
C ARG A 495 11.12 7.94 17.64
N PHE A 496 11.35 7.45 16.43
CA PHE A 496 12.62 7.50 15.72
C PHE A 496 12.62 8.73 14.80
N SER A 497 13.50 9.68 15.07
CA SER A 497 13.72 10.82 14.18
C SER A 497 14.59 10.44 12.98
N GLY A 498 14.59 11.30 11.96
CA GLY A 498 15.58 11.23 10.87
C GLY A 498 17.00 11.56 11.36
N TYR A 499 17.97 11.29 10.49
CA TYR A 499 19.39 11.51 10.75
C TYR A 499 19.92 12.79 10.09
N THR A 500 20.83 13.50 10.77
CA THR A 500 21.62 14.61 10.20
C THR A 500 22.62 14.10 9.14
N HIS A 501 23.17 14.97 8.29
CA HIS A 501 24.19 14.57 7.31
C HIS A 501 25.44 13.97 7.98
N LYS A 502 25.85 14.53 9.14
CA LYS A 502 26.99 14.01 9.92
C LYS A 502 26.69 12.63 10.49
N GLU A 503 25.50 12.43 11.06
CA GLU A 503 25.05 11.11 11.52
C GLU A 503 25.00 10.11 10.38
N LYS A 504 24.45 10.46 9.21
CA LYS A 504 24.40 9.59 8.04
C LYS A 504 25.78 9.19 7.55
N LEU A 505 26.73 10.13 7.51
CA LEU A 505 28.12 9.85 7.16
C LEU A 505 28.73 8.85 8.14
N HIS A 506 28.56 9.06 9.45
CA HIS A 506 29.05 8.16 10.47
C HIS A 506 28.42 6.76 10.35
N ILE A 507 27.09 6.68 10.22
CA ILE A 507 26.36 5.41 10.04
C ILE A 507 26.83 4.68 8.79
N ALA A 508 27.00 5.41 7.68
CA ALA A 508 27.47 4.83 6.43
C ALA A 508 28.89 4.26 6.56
N ARG A 509 29.81 5.03 7.15
CA ARG A 509 31.20 4.64 7.35
C ARG A 509 31.34 3.43 8.28
N THR A 510 30.65 3.47 9.43
CA THR A 510 30.80 2.45 10.48
C THR A 510 30.04 1.16 10.15
N TYR A 511 28.84 1.26 9.55
CA TYR A 511 27.96 0.11 9.39
C TYR A 511 27.63 -0.24 7.94
N LEU A 512 27.19 0.73 7.12
CA LEU A 512 26.64 0.41 5.80
C LEU A 512 27.73 -0.01 4.80
N VAL A 513 28.83 0.75 4.70
CA VAL A 513 29.92 0.46 3.76
C VAL A 513 30.55 -0.91 4.04
N PRO A 514 30.99 -1.24 5.27
CA PRO A 514 31.55 -2.56 5.55
C PRO A 514 30.57 -3.70 5.24
N ARG A 515 29.30 -3.53 5.63
CA ARG A 515 28.24 -4.51 5.38
C ARG A 515 28.00 -4.73 3.89
N GLN A 516 27.90 -3.66 3.10
CA GLN A 516 27.65 -3.73 1.66
C GLN A 516 28.84 -4.33 0.90
N LEU A 517 30.08 -4.01 1.29
CA LEU A 517 31.26 -4.64 0.69
C LEU A 517 31.30 -6.14 0.97
N GLN A 518 31.09 -6.53 2.23
CA GLN A 518 31.08 -7.94 2.64
C GLN A 518 29.96 -8.74 1.96
N SER A 519 28.74 -8.20 1.90
CA SER A 519 27.59 -8.89 1.28
C SER A 519 27.74 -9.09 -0.22
N HIS A 520 28.58 -8.28 -0.88
CA HIS A 520 28.91 -8.40 -2.30
C HIS A 520 30.25 -9.11 -2.55
N GLY A 521 30.84 -9.73 -1.52
CA GLY A 521 32.06 -10.52 -1.65
C GLY A 521 33.33 -9.70 -1.90
N LEU A 522 33.31 -8.40 -1.64
CA LEU A 522 34.47 -7.52 -1.78
C LEU A 522 35.28 -7.49 -0.49
N ARG A 523 36.60 -7.66 -0.61
CA ARG A 523 37.53 -7.49 0.51
C ARG A 523 37.89 -6.01 0.71
N PRO A 524 38.23 -5.56 1.93
CA PRO A 524 38.61 -4.17 2.20
C PRO A 524 39.79 -3.65 1.38
N GLU A 525 40.66 -4.53 0.90
CA GLU A 525 41.79 -4.18 0.05
C GLU A 525 41.39 -3.99 -1.42
N GLN A 526 40.26 -4.57 -1.85
CA GLN A 526 39.79 -4.50 -3.23
C GLN A 526 38.92 -3.27 -3.49
N ALA A 527 38.14 -2.83 -2.50
CA ALA A 527 37.26 -1.68 -2.66
C ALA A 527 37.19 -0.84 -1.38
N GLN A 528 37.39 0.47 -1.51
CA GLN A 528 37.31 1.44 -0.41
C GLN A 528 36.46 2.63 -0.81
N VAL A 529 35.57 3.06 0.08
CA VAL A 529 34.73 4.25 -0.12
C VAL A 529 35.24 5.34 0.81
N SER A 530 35.65 6.47 0.26
CA SER A 530 36.11 7.64 1.02
C SER A 530 34.95 8.40 1.65
N ASP A 531 35.23 9.19 2.70
CA ASP A 531 34.23 10.02 3.36
C ASP A 531 33.64 11.06 2.38
N GLU A 532 34.47 11.61 1.49
CA GLU A 532 34.03 12.56 0.45
C GLU A 532 33.06 11.91 -0.54
N ALA A 533 33.31 10.65 -0.92
CA ALA A 533 32.40 9.90 -1.78
C ALA A 533 31.05 9.65 -1.08
N ILE A 534 31.06 9.30 0.21
CA ILE A 534 29.82 9.09 0.98
C ILE A 534 29.02 10.38 1.07
N VAL A 535 29.67 11.51 1.39
CA VAL A 535 29.02 12.83 1.43
C VAL A 535 28.39 13.16 0.09
N LYS A 536 29.11 12.93 -1.02
CA LYS A 536 28.56 13.15 -2.37
C LYS A 536 27.36 12.25 -2.66
N VAL A 537 27.37 10.99 -2.23
CA VAL A 537 26.20 10.10 -2.39
C VAL A 537 25.01 10.62 -1.58
N ILE A 538 25.24 11.07 -0.35
CA ILE A 538 24.20 11.65 0.52
C ILE A 538 23.57 12.87 -0.16
N ASP A 539 24.38 13.82 -0.63
CA ASP A 539 23.91 15.08 -1.21
C ASP A 539 23.31 14.88 -2.62
N ASP A 540 23.98 14.18 -3.53
CA ASP A 540 23.61 14.20 -4.96
C ASP A 540 22.67 13.04 -5.37
N TYR A 541 22.58 11.97 -4.58
CA TYR A 541 21.91 10.72 -4.97
C TYR A 541 20.85 10.22 -3.98
N THR A 542 20.66 10.89 -2.84
CA THR A 542 19.63 10.52 -1.85
C THR A 542 18.77 11.70 -1.44
N HIS A 543 17.49 11.45 -1.18
CA HIS A 543 16.57 12.44 -0.62
C HIS A 543 15.59 11.77 0.35
N GLU A 544 16.00 11.63 1.60
CA GLU A 544 15.24 10.92 2.64
C GLU A 544 15.67 11.35 4.05
N ALA A 545 14.84 11.08 5.07
CA ALA A 545 15.23 11.27 6.48
C ALA A 545 16.12 10.13 7.04
N GLY A 546 15.93 8.90 6.57
CA GLY A 546 16.70 7.72 6.99
C GLY A 546 17.96 7.47 6.15
N VAL A 547 18.42 6.21 6.13
CA VAL A 547 19.57 5.76 5.33
C VAL A 547 19.24 4.61 4.35
N ARG A 548 17.96 4.42 4.00
CA ARG A 548 17.54 3.29 3.15
C ARG A 548 17.98 3.46 1.70
N SER A 549 17.78 4.64 1.14
CA SER A 549 18.25 5.02 -0.20
C SER A 549 19.78 5.09 -0.21
N LEU A 550 20.39 5.63 0.86
CA LEU A 550 21.85 5.63 1.02
C LEU A 550 22.44 4.22 0.95
N ASP A 551 21.89 3.27 1.73
CA ASP A 551 22.28 1.85 1.70
C ASP A 551 22.12 1.23 0.30
N ARG A 552 21.05 1.60 -0.43
CA ARG A 552 20.81 1.14 -1.81
C ARG A 552 21.82 1.68 -2.82
N GLU A 553 22.18 2.96 -2.74
CA GLU A 553 23.17 3.57 -3.64
C GLU A 553 24.58 3.03 -3.32
N LEU A 554 24.93 2.84 -2.04
CA LEU A 554 26.17 2.16 -1.62
C LEU A 554 26.22 0.70 -2.11
N ALA A 555 25.09 -0.03 -2.04
CA ALA A 555 24.98 -1.37 -2.64
C ALA A 555 25.19 -1.34 -4.16
N SER A 556 24.74 -0.28 -4.84
CA SER A 556 24.95 -0.09 -6.28
C SER A 556 26.43 0.10 -6.61
N LEU A 557 27.16 0.91 -5.83
CA LEU A 557 28.61 1.06 -5.94
C LEU A 557 29.31 -0.29 -5.75
N ALA A 558 28.97 -1.02 -4.69
CA ALA A 558 29.53 -2.34 -4.40
C ALA A 558 29.25 -3.35 -5.53
N ARG A 559 28.02 -3.42 -6.05
CA ARG A 559 27.69 -4.28 -7.21
C ARG A 559 28.51 -3.95 -8.45
N LYS A 560 28.70 -2.65 -8.75
CA LYS A 560 29.47 -2.23 -9.92
C LYS A 560 30.97 -2.51 -9.77
N ALA A 561 31.52 -2.36 -8.56
CA ALA A 561 32.87 -2.82 -8.26
C ALA A 561 32.99 -4.35 -8.42
N ALA A 562 32.07 -5.12 -7.83
CA ALA A 562 32.04 -6.58 -7.94
C ALA A 562 31.97 -7.04 -9.41
N LYS A 563 31.16 -6.36 -10.25
CA LYS A 563 31.11 -6.62 -11.70
C LYS A 563 32.48 -6.41 -12.38
N ARG A 564 33.22 -5.35 -12.05
CA ARG A 564 34.56 -5.09 -12.61
C ARG A 564 35.54 -6.21 -12.25
N PHE A 565 35.59 -6.61 -10.98
CA PHE A 565 36.43 -7.73 -10.53
C PHE A 565 36.04 -9.06 -11.16
N ALA A 566 34.74 -9.35 -11.26
CA ALA A 566 34.25 -10.56 -11.93
C ALA A 566 34.57 -10.58 -13.44
N SER A 567 34.76 -9.40 -14.05
CA SER A 567 35.13 -9.26 -15.46
C SER A 567 36.65 -9.34 -15.71
N GLY A 568 37.43 -9.71 -14.70
CA GLY A 568 38.88 -9.92 -14.81
C GLY A 568 39.75 -8.69 -14.54
N GLN A 569 39.17 -7.57 -14.09
CA GLN A 569 39.97 -6.43 -13.62
C GLN A 569 40.48 -6.71 -12.20
N SER A 570 41.77 -6.46 -11.95
CA SER A 570 42.41 -6.77 -10.67
C SER A 570 42.79 -5.54 -9.83
N GLU A 571 42.63 -4.33 -10.38
CA GLU A 571 43.01 -3.09 -9.72
C GLU A 571 42.07 -2.74 -8.56
N PRO A 572 42.60 -2.41 -7.37
CA PRO A 572 41.81 -1.90 -6.26
C PRO A 572 41.02 -0.64 -6.63
N ILE A 573 39.75 -0.59 -6.28
CA ILE A 573 38.87 0.55 -6.57
C ILE A 573 38.73 1.39 -5.31
N ARG A 574 39.28 2.60 -5.35
CA ARG A 574 38.97 3.65 -4.38
C ARG A 574 37.91 4.58 -4.96
N PHE A 575 36.76 4.66 -4.30
CA PHE A 575 35.70 5.60 -4.63
C PHE A 575 35.98 6.94 -3.93
N ASP A 576 36.29 7.95 -4.72
CA ASP A 576 36.36 9.37 -4.37
C ASP A 576 35.14 10.11 -4.95
N ALA A 577 34.98 11.39 -4.62
CA ALA A 577 33.87 12.21 -5.10
C ALA A 577 33.75 12.20 -6.64
N ASP A 578 34.86 12.19 -7.36
CA ASP A 578 34.85 12.24 -8.83
C ASP A 578 34.38 10.91 -9.45
N LYS A 579 34.81 9.78 -8.90
CA LYS A 579 34.41 8.44 -9.37
C LYS A 579 32.98 8.07 -9.03
N VAL A 580 32.34 8.71 -8.04
CA VAL A 580 30.92 8.44 -7.75
C VAL A 580 30.06 8.65 -9.00
N GLY A 581 30.33 9.70 -9.79
CA GLY A 581 29.58 9.99 -11.04
C GLY A 581 29.80 8.94 -12.13
N GLU A 582 31.02 8.43 -12.28
CA GLU A 582 31.34 7.36 -13.24
C GLU A 582 30.54 6.08 -12.94
N PHE A 583 30.34 5.79 -11.65
CA PHE A 583 29.66 4.58 -11.23
C PHE A 583 28.16 4.77 -11.04
N LEU A 584 27.65 5.85 -10.47
CA LEU A 584 26.20 6.03 -10.24
C LEU A 584 25.49 6.77 -11.38
N GLY A 585 26.24 7.39 -12.29
CA GLY A 585 25.71 8.24 -13.36
C GLY A 585 25.50 9.68 -12.89
N VAL A 586 24.65 10.40 -13.61
CA VAL A 586 24.32 11.81 -13.33
C VAL A 586 23.68 11.97 -11.93
N PRO A 587 24.01 13.03 -11.17
CA PRO A 587 23.30 13.39 -9.94
C PRO A 587 21.78 13.36 -10.10
N LYS A 588 21.08 12.77 -9.12
CA LYS A 588 19.61 12.65 -9.15
C LYS A 588 18.93 13.86 -8.53
N TYR A 589 19.59 14.47 -7.56
CA TYR A 589 19.09 15.61 -6.81
C TYR A 589 20.06 16.78 -6.99
N HIS A 590 19.49 17.96 -7.20
CA HIS A 590 20.22 19.22 -7.20
C HIS A 590 19.77 20.01 -5.98
N HIS A 591 20.69 20.22 -5.03
CA HIS A 591 20.43 21.07 -3.88
C HIS A 591 20.84 22.51 -4.20
N ASP A 592 19.88 23.31 -4.66
CA ASP A 592 20.07 24.76 -4.70
C ASP A 592 19.98 25.31 -3.27
N ARG A 593 21.14 25.57 -2.65
CA ARG A 593 21.25 26.17 -1.30
C ARG A 593 20.84 27.65 -1.24
N ARG A 594 20.00 28.11 -2.17
CA ARG A 594 19.55 29.50 -2.27
C ARG A 594 18.07 29.57 -1.91
N THR A 595 17.75 30.36 -0.88
CA THR A 595 16.35 30.68 -0.56
C THR A 595 15.72 31.46 -1.71
N PHE A 596 14.51 31.09 -2.11
CA PHE A 596 13.73 31.80 -3.13
C PHE A 596 13.09 33.11 -2.63
N ASN A 597 13.42 33.52 -1.39
CA ASN A 597 12.85 34.70 -0.75
C ASN A 597 13.04 35.95 -1.61
N ALA A 598 11.92 36.59 -1.93
CA ALA A 598 11.83 37.77 -2.77
C ALA A 598 10.57 38.55 -2.39
N VAL A 599 10.25 39.62 -3.13
CA VAL A 599 8.94 40.27 -2.99
C VAL A 599 7.85 39.30 -3.42
N GLY A 600 6.92 39.00 -2.51
CA GLY A 600 5.84 38.04 -2.76
C GLY A 600 6.26 36.58 -2.68
N VAL A 601 7.48 36.25 -2.23
CA VAL A 601 7.94 34.88 -2.05
C VAL A 601 8.51 34.67 -0.66
N ALA A 602 7.96 33.74 0.11
CA ALA A 602 8.43 33.39 1.45
C ALA A 602 8.73 31.89 1.57
N THR A 603 9.81 31.52 2.24
CA THR A 603 10.15 30.12 2.49
C THR A 603 9.42 29.61 3.74
N GLY A 604 8.53 28.64 3.55
CA GLY A 604 7.86 27.90 4.62
C GLY A 604 8.54 26.56 4.92
N LEU A 605 8.29 26.00 6.10
CA LEU A 605 8.72 24.66 6.48
C LEU A 605 7.51 23.73 6.62
N ALA A 606 7.52 22.62 5.89
CA ALA A 606 6.51 21.57 5.96
C ALA A 606 7.07 20.30 6.60
N TRP A 607 6.17 19.53 7.18
CA TRP A 607 6.43 18.17 7.59
C TRP A 607 5.74 17.22 6.61
N THR A 608 6.44 16.19 6.17
CA THR A 608 5.93 15.11 5.32
C THR A 608 6.31 13.77 5.94
N GLU A 609 5.70 12.69 5.46
CA GLU A 609 6.00 11.32 5.90
C GLU A 609 7.48 10.92 5.68
N VAL A 610 8.16 11.55 4.72
CA VAL A 610 9.57 11.32 4.42
C VAL A 610 10.52 12.25 5.18
N GLY A 611 9.98 13.15 6.01
CA GLY A 611 10.72 14.13 6.83
C GLY A 611 10.30 15.57 6.55
N GLY A 612 11.08 16.53 7.06
CA GLY A 612 10.87 17.94 6.81
C GLY A 612 11.29 18.35 5.39
N VAL A 613 10.58 19.34 4.83
CA VAL A 613 10.90 19.97 3.55
C VAL A 613 10.76 21.49 3.66
N THR A 614 11.63 22.22 2.95
CA THR A 614 11.40 23.64 2.72
C THR A 614 10.48 23.81 1.52
N MET A 615 9.63 24.82 1.52
CA MET A 615 8.74 25.11 0.40
C MET A 615 8.67 26.61 0.15
N PRO A 616 8.91 27.07 -1.08
CA PRO A 616 8.60 28.44 -1.45
C PRO A 616 7.08 28.62 -1.48
N VAL A 617 6.60 29.72 -0.92
CA VAL A 617 5.21 30.18 -1.04
C VAL A 617 5.25 31.43 -1.90
N GLU A 618 4.70 31.32 -3.10
CA GLU A 618 4.72 32.38 -4.11
C GLU A 618 3.34 33.06 -4.16
N VAL A 619 3.34 34.38 -4.23
CA VAL A 619 2.12 35.18 -4.31
C VAL A 619 2.26 36.20 -5.42
N VAL A 620 1.25 36.22 -6.29
CA VAL A 620 1.12 37.24 -7.33
C VAL A 620 -0.20 37.96 -7.21
N SER A 621 -0.22 39.22 -7.63
CA SER A 621 -1.41 40.06 -7.71
C SER A 621 -1.75 40.34 -9.17
N VAL A 622 -3.02 40.19 -9.53
CA VAL A 622 -3.53 40.51 -10.88
C VAL A 622 -4.77 41.40 -10.78
N PRO A 623 -5.06 42.26 -11.77
CA PRO A 623 -6.31 43.03 -11.78
C PRO A 623 -7.53 42.11 -11.68
N GLY A 624 -8.47 42.41 -10.78
CA GLY A 624 -9.54 41.48 -10.41
C GLY A 624 -10.62 42.10 -9.52
N LYS A 625 -11.32 41.26 -8.75
CA LYS A 625 -12.45 41.63 -7.86
C LYS A 625 -12.15 41.43 -6.37
N GLY A 626 -10.90 41.15 -6.01
CA GLY A 626 -10.50 40.90 -4.62
C GLY A 626 -10.54 39.43 -4.22
N GLU A 627 -10.53 38.51 -5.19
CA GLU A 627 -10.57 37.06 -4.95
C GLU A 627 -9.20 36.50 -4.55
N LEU A 628 -9.21 35.45 -3.73
CA LEU A 628 -8.02 34.67 -3.38
C LEU A 628 -8.08 33.32 -4.09
N LYS A 629 -7.08 33.03 -4.92
CA LYS A 629 -6.88 31.72 -5.54
C LYS A 629 -5.70 31.01 -4.88
N LEU A 630 -5.91 29.76 -4.50
CA LEU A 630 -4.90 28.91 -3.88
C LEU A 630 -4.62 27.71 -4.80
N THR A 631 -3.35 27.49 -5.16
CA THR A 631 -2.93 26.34 -5.99
C THR A 631 -1.70 25.64 -5.42
N GLY A 632 -1.45 24.39 -5.84
CA GLY A 632 -0.34 23.57 -5.33
C GLY A 632 -0.75 22.23 -4.70
N LYS A 633 -1.92 21.69 -5.04
CA LYS A 633 -2.52 20.51 -4.38
C LYS A 633 -2.60 20.65 -2.85
N LEU A 634 -3.13 21.79 -2.42
CA LEU A 634 -3.39 22.06 -1.01
C LEU A 634 -4.62 21.25 -0.56
N GLY A 635 -4.56 20.69 0.64
CA GLY A 635 -5.73 20.07 1.27
C GLY A 635 -6.69 21.10 1.84
N GLN A 636 -7.75 20.62 2.50
CA GLN A 636 -8.82 21.50 3.01
C GLN A 636 -8.31 22.39 4.15
N VAL A 637 -7.53 21.83 5.09
CA VAL A 637 -7.03 22.56 6.26
C VAL A 637 -6.05 23.66 5.84
N MET A 638 -5.18 23.34 4.88
CA MET A 638 -4.24 24.31 4.32
C MET A 638 -4.96 25.43 3.55
N SER A 639 -6.06 25.10 2.85
CA SER A 639 -6.88 26.11 2.15
C SER A 639 -7.55 27.07 3.12
N GLU A 640 -8.10 26.56 4.22
CA GLU A 640 -8.67 27.37 5.31
C GLU A 640 -7.58 28.25 5.97
N SER A 641 -6.39 27.71 6.20
CA SER A 641 -5.26 28.48 6.72
C SER A 641 -4.84 29.62 5.77
N GLY A 642 -4.87 29.40 4.46
CA GLY A 642 -4.61 30.43 3.47
C GLY A 642 -5.65 31.55 3.48
N GLN A 643 -6.92 31.22 3.66
CA GLN A 643 -8.01 32.20 3.81
C GLN A 643 -7.89 33.01 5.10
N ALA A 644 -7.52 32.37 6.21
CA ALA A 644 -7.28 33.04 7.49
C ALA A 644 -6.09 34.01 7.40
N ALA A 645 -4.99 33.57 6.79
CA ALA A 645 -3.81 34.39 6.52
C ALA A 645 -4.17 35.62 5.66
N PHE A 646 -4.92 35.43 4.57
CA PHE A 646 -5.36 36.52 3.70
C PHE A 646 -6.26 37.53 4.42
N SER A 647 -7.23 37.04 5.18
CA SER A 647 -8.15 37.90 5.97
C SER A 647 -7.39 38.73 7.00
N TYR A 648 -6.40 38.13 7.66
CA TYR A 648 -5.58 38.84 8.63
C TYR A 648 -4.66 39.88 7.98
N VAL A 649 -3.96 39.54 6.88
CA VAL A 649 -3.12 40.51 6.15
C VAL A 649 -3.95 41.68 5.62
N LYS A 650 -5.18 41.42 5.14
CA LYS A 650 -6.11 42.47 4.73
C LYS A 650 -6.46 43.42 5.89
N SER A 651 -6.58 42.92 7.12
CA SER A 651 -6.79 43.76 8.31
C SER A 651 -5.58 44.65 8.64
N LEU A 652 -4.38 44.29 8.17
CA LEU A 652 -3.13 45.03 8.36
C LEU A 652 -2.82 46.02 7.22
N ALA A 653 -3.70 46.16 6.22
CA ALA A 653 -3.46 46.96 5.01
C ALA A 653 -2.84 48.35 5.29
N GLN A 654 -3.45 49.11 6.21
CA GLN A 654 -2.99 50.46 6.56
C GLN A 654 -1.59 50.45 7.18
N SER A 655 -1.30 49.49 8.07
CA SER A 655 0.02 49.34 8.71
C SER A 655 1.11 48.89 7.74
N LEU A 656 0.72 48.21 6.65
CA LEU A 656 1.61 47.77 5.57
C LEU A 656 1.82 48.84 4.49
N GLY A 657 1.22 50.03 4.64
CA GLY A 657 1.33 51.14 3.69
C GLY A 657 0.42 51.01 2.46
N ALA A 658 -0.58 50.11 2.49
CA ALA A 658 -1.55 49.95 1.41
C ALA A 658 -2.90 50.63 1.75
N PRO A 659 -3.55 51.32 0.79
CA PRO A 659 -4.87 51.89 1.03
C PRO A 659 -5.91 50.78 1.25
N PRO A 660 -6.96 51.02 2.08
CA PRO A 660 -7.98 50.00 2.38
C PRO A 660 -8.67 49.40 1.15
N ASP A 661 -8.76 50.17 0.07
CA ASP A 661 -9.39 49.75 -1.20
C ASP A 661 -8.44 48.98 -2.12
N ALA A 662 -7.14 48.86 -1.79
CA ALA A 662 -6.14 48.15 -2.62
C ALA A 662 -6.49 46.67 -2.89
N PHE A 663 -7.35 46.07 -2.05
CA PHE A 663 -7.77 44.68 -2.13
C PHE A 663 -9.08 44.48 -2.91
N LYS A 664 -9.75 45.55 -3.39
CA LYS A 664 -11.04 45.44 -4.10
C LYS A 664 -10.87 45.16 -5.60
N ASP A 665 -9.86 45.76 -6.22
CA ASP A 665 -9.65 45.70 -7.68
C ASP A 665 -8.49 44.76 -8.08
N VAL A 666 -8.04 43.93 -7.14
CA VAL A 666 -6.85 43.08 -7.29
C VAL A 666 -7.14 41.69 -6.73
N ASP A 667 -7.02 40.66 -7.56
CA ASP A 667 -7.04 39.28 -7.12
C ASP A 667 -5.64 38.83 -6.71
N PHE A 668 -5.57 37.95 -5.71
CA PHE A 668 -4.35 37.36 -5.20
C PHE A 668 -4.30 35.89 -5.54
N HIS A 669 -3.18 35.42 -6.07
CA HIS A 669 -2.95 34.02 -6.36
C HIS A 669 -1.75 33.53 -5.56
N VAL A 670 -2.01 32.67 -4.58
CA VAL A 670 -0.98 31.96 -3.81
C VAL A 670 -0.71 30.62 -4.47
N HIS A 671 0.54 30.37 -4.81
CA HIS A 671 1.02 29.10 -5.32
C HIS A 671 2.04 28.51 -4.35
N VAL A 672 1.84 27.24 -4.00
CA VAL A 672 2.84 26.44 -3.27
C VAL A 672 3.35 25.36 -4.24
N PRO A 673 4.56 25.51 -4.82
CA PRO A 673 5.12 24.57 -5.79
C PRO A 673 5.30 23.15 -5.23
N GLU A 674 5.61 22.19 -6.10
CA GLU A 674 5.69 20.73 -5.86
C GLU A 674 4.33 20.01 -5.72
N GLY A 675 3.53 20.05 -6.78
CA GLY A 675 2.18 19.46 -6.83
C GLY A 675 2.12 17.92 -6.92
N ALA A 676 3.07 17.16 -6.39
CA ALA A 676 2.98 15.69 -6.35
C ALA A 676 2.64 15.14 -4.95
N THR A 677 3.10 15.81 -3.90
CA THR A 677 2.83 15.47 -2.49
C THR A 677 1.67 16.33 -1.96
N PRO A 678 0.57 15.74 -1.45
CA PRO A 678 -0.48 16.51 -0.81
C PRO A 678 0.08 17.32 0.37
N LYS A 679 -0.24 18.61 0.41
CA LYS A 679 0.19 19.54 1.47
C LYS A 679 -1.03 19.91 2.29
N ASP A 680 -1.28 19.15 3.35
CA ASP A 680 -2.42 19.37 4.24
C ASP A 680 -1.94 19.55 5.69
N GLY A 681 -2.09 20.77 6.19
CA GLY A 681 -1.67 21.15 7.54
C GLY A 681 -1.59 22.67 7.70
N PRO A 682 -2.01 23.25 8.83
CA PRO A 682 -2.12 24.70 9.00
C PRO A 682 -0.76 25.39 9.23
N SER A 683 0.32 24.62 9.38
CA SER A 683 1.64 25.10 9.82
C SER A 683 2.39 26.02 8.85
N ALA A 684 1.82 26.29 7.68
CA ALA A 684 2.36 27.22 6.69
C ALA A 684 1.61 28.56 6.63
N GLY A 685 0.63 28.78 7.52
CA GLY A 685 -0.15 30.01 7.57
C GLY A 685 0.71 31.27 7.74
N THR A 686 1.75 31.20 8.56
CA THR A 686 2.74 32.29 8.72
C THR A 686 3.51 32.60 7.44
N ALA A 687 3.94 31.58 6.68
CA ALA A 687 4.64 31.76 5.41
C ALA A 687 3.73 32.38 4.33
N ILE A 688 2.47 31.91 4.23
CA ILE A 688 1.47 32.49 3.33
C ILE A 688 1.22 33.96 3.68
N ALA A 689 0.99 34.26 4.97
CA ALA A 689 0.77 35.62 5.43
C ALA A 689 1.99 36.53 5.16
N ALA A 690 3.21 36.03 5.33
CA ALA A 690 4.44 36.79 5.08
C ALA A 690 4.63 37.08 3.59
N ALA A 691 4.37 36.11 2.70
CA ALA A 691 4.44 36.33 1.26
C ALA A 691 3.38 37.34 0.78
N LEU A 692 2.15 37.26 1.29
CA LEU A 692 1.09 38.24 1.03
C LEU A 692 1.48 39.64 1.53
N ALA A 693 1.95 39.76 2.77
CA ALA A 693 2.36 41.04 3.34
C ALA A 693 3.58 41.63 2.62
N SER A 694 4.51 40.79 2.17
CA SER A 694 5.65 41.17 1.34
C SER A 694 5.19 41.77 0.01
N LEU A 695 4.24 41.12 -0.68
CA LEU A 695 3.68 41.62 -1.93
C LEU A 695 2.94 42.96 -1.74
N VAL A 696 2.14 43.07 -0.68
CA VAL A 696 1.35 44.27 -0.37
C VAL A 696 2.23 45.47 0.00
N SER A 697 3.26 45.24 0.81
CA SER A 697 4.17 46.30 1.27
C SER A 697 5.31 46.60 0.29
N GLY A 698 5.52 45.74 -0.71
CA GLY A 698 6.69 45.80 -1.61
C GLY A 698 8.02 45.43 -0.92
N ARG A 699 8.01 45.04 0.35
CA ARG A 699 9.21 44.68 1.13
C ARG A 699 9.63 43.24 0.80
N PRO A 700 10.87 42.97 0.39
CA PRO A 700 11.31 41.61 0.14
C PRO A 700 11.41 40.82 1.44
N VAL A 701 11.08 39.52 1.40
CA VAL A 701 11.42 38.60 2.50
C VAL A 701 12.94 38.43 2.54
N LEU A 702 13.54 38.49 3.72
CA LEU A 702 14.99 38.42 3.90
C LEU A 702 15.54 37.04 3.46
N PRO A 703 16.64 36.99 2.68
CA PRO A 703 17.28 35.73 2.31
C PRO A 703 17.73 34.92 3.53
N GLY A 704 17.64 33.60 3.46
CA GLY A 704 18.07 32.72 4.55
C GLY A 704 17.13 32.63 5.76
N VAL A 705 15.94 33.24 5.68
CA VAL A 705 14.86 33.14 6.69
C VAL A 705 13.80 32.14 6.23
N ALA A 706 13.46 31.17 7.08
CA ALA A 706 12.29 30.32 6.90
C ALA A 706 11.37 30.41 8.12
N MET A 707 10.09 30.06 7.92
CA MET A 707 9.10 30.17 8.99
C MET A 707 8.11 29.00 8.99
N THR A 708 7.58 28.70 10.18
CA THR A 708 6.49 27.75 10.37
C THR A 708 5.60 28.22 11.52
N GLY A 709 4.31 27.98 11.42
CA GLY A 709 3.33 28.40 12.40
C GLY A 709 1.95 28.51 11.77
N GLU A 710 0.94 28.07 12.52
CA GLU A 710 -0.45 28.32 12.19
C GLU A 710 -0.82 29.75 12.59
N ILE A 711 -1.61 30.43 11.75
CA ILE A 711 -2.02 31.82 12.00
C ILE A 711 -3.52 31.89 12.23
N THR A 712 -3.93 32.61 13.28
CA THR A 712 -5.35 32.89 13.56
C THR A 712 -5.80 34.20 12.90
N LEU A 713 -7.11 34.40 12.80
CA LEU A 713 -7.71 35.68 12.34
C LEU A 713 -7.32 36.90 13.19
N ARG A 714 -6.75 36.70 14.38
CA ARG A 714 -6.23 37.76 15.25
C ARG A 714 -4.72 37.94 15.19
N GLY A 715 -4.01 37.15 14.37
CA GLY A 715 -2.56 37.26 14.22
C GLY A 715 -1.74 36.48 15.24
N ARG A 716 -2.36 35.71 16.15
CA ARG A 716 -1.63 34.80 17.03
C ARG A 716 -1.02 33.67 16.21
N VAL A 717 0.23 33.30 16.55
CA VAL A 717 0.94 32.17 15.96
C VAL A 717 0.79 30.97 16.90
N LEU A 718 0.17 29.90 16.41
CA LEU A 718 -0.14 28.70 17.21
C LEU A 718 0.93 27.61 17.05
N PRO A 719 1.09 26.73 18.06
CA PRO A 719 2.07 25.66 18.03
C PRO A 719 1.87 24.67 16.89
N ILE A 720 2.97 24.09 16.41
CA ILE A 720 3.01 23.16 15.28
C ILE A 720 3.70 21.84 15.65
N GLY A 721 3.44 20.77 14.90
CA GLY A 721 4.19 19.52 15.00
C GLY A 721 5.47 19.52 14.18
N GLY A 722 6.41 18.63 14.56
CA GLY A 722 7.59 18.28 13.76
C GLY A 722 8.65 19.38 13.66
N LEU A 723 8.85 20.19 14.71
CA LEU A 723 9.82 21.29 14.70
C LEU A 723 11.26 20.78 14.44
N LYS A 724 11.63 19.62 14.99
CA LYS A 724 12.93 18.99 14.75
C LYS A 724 13.15 18.70 13.26
N GLU A 725 12.23 17.97 12.63
CA GLU A 725 12.32 17.60 11.22
C GLU A 725 12.34 18.82 10.30
N LYS A 726 11.53 19.83 10.61
CA LYS A 726 11.49 21.11 9.89
C LYS A 726 12.81 21.87 10.00
N THR A 727 13.43 21.87 11.18
CA THR A 727 14.72 22.53 11.40
C THR A 727 15.86 21.81 10.69
N LEU A 728 15.84 20.47 10.67
CA LEU A 728 16.79 19.68 9.90
C LEU A 728 16.69 19.95 8.39
N ALA A 729 15.47 20.10 7.88
CA ALA A 729 15.24 20.48 6.48
C ALA A 729 15.77 21.89 6.19
N ALA A 730 15.53 22.84 7.09
CA ALA A 730 16.06 24.19 6.99
C ALA A 730 17.60 24.20 6.90
N LEU A 731 18.26 23.45 7.79
CA LEU A 731 19.72 23.32 7.79
C LEU A 731 20.24 22.72 6.48
N ARG A 732 19.60 21.66 5.98
CA ARG A 732 19.98 21.00 4.71
C ARG A 732 19.95 21.96 3.52
N ASP A 733 18.95 22.83 3.48
CA ASP A 733 18.73 23.75 2.36
C ASP A 733 19.48 25.09 2.59
N GLY A 734 20.31 25.19 3.63
CA GLY A 734 21.20 26.33 3.90
C GLY A 734 20.53 27.53 4.56
N ILE A 735 19.34 27.36 5.13
CA ILE A 735 18.62 28.41 5.88
C ILE A 735 19.33 28.65 7.21
N LYS A 736 19.52 29.93 7.55
CA LYS A 736 20.24 30.36 8.76
C LYS A 736 19.31 30.73 9.90
N THR A 737 18.09 31.16 9.60
CA THR A 737 17.15 31.66 10.61
C THR A 737 15.80 30.98 10.43
N VAL A 738 15.27 30.40 11.51
CA VAL A 738 13.95 29.77 11.54
C VAL A 738 13.07 30.49 12.56
N LEU A 739 11.98 31.07 12.07
CA LEU A 739 10.91 31.63 12.89
C LEU A 739 9.93 30.52 13.25
N TYR A 740 9.69 30.31 14.55
CA TYR A 740 8.83 29.23 15.05
C TYR A 740 7.88 29.71 16.14
N PRO A 741 6.75 29.03 16.41
CA PRO A 741 5.80 29.48 17.43
C PRO A 741 6.39 29.40 18.84
N GLU A 742 6.19 30.42 19.67
CA GLU A 742 6.67 30.47 21.06
C GLU A 742 6.22 29.25 21.88
N GLY A 743 5.01 28.72 21.63
CA GLY A 743 4.51 27.52 22.30
C GLY A 743 5.27 26.22 21.98
N ASN A 744 6.17 26.22 21.00
CA ASN A 744 7.07 25.10 20.68
C ASN A 744 8.45 25.22 21.34
N ARG A 745 8.69 26.18 22.24
CA ARG A 745 9.99 26.35 22.92
C ARG A 745 10.48 25.06 23.61
N LYS A 746 9.55 24.27 24.18
CA LYS A 746 9.83 22.97 24.79
C LYS A 746 10.40 21.93 23.80
N ASP A 747 10.05 22.01 22.53
CA ASP A 747 10.45 21.04 21.51
C ASP A 747 11.89 21.30 21.02
N LEU A 748 12.53 22.40 21.45
CA LEU A 748 13.94 22.68 21.17
C LEU A 748 14.88 21.67 21.83
N GLU A 749 14.45 20.97 22.89
CA GLU A 749 15.24 19.92 23.54
C GLU A 749 15.41 18.67 22.66
N ASP A 750 14.54 18.48 21.66
CA ASP A 750 14.63 17.37 20.72
C ASP A 750 15.58 17.67 19.54
N ILE A 751 16.01 18.91 19.39
CA ILE A 751 16.91 19.37 18.33
C ILE A 751 18.36 19.26 18.81
N PRO A 752 19.22 18.52 18.08
CA PRO A 752 20.64 18.39 18.41
C PRO A 752 21.34 19.75 18.59
N GLU A 753 22.30 19.82 19.52
CA GLU A 753 23.05 21.05 19.82
C GLU A 753 23.82 21.59 18.61
N ASP A 754 24.39 20.71 17.81
CA ASP A 754 25.15 21.09 16.61
C ASP A 754 24.25 21.70 15.51
N VAL A 755 22.97 21.30 15.47
CA VAL A 755 21.94 21.91 14.60
C VAL A 755 21.52 23.27 15.15
N ARG A 756 21.26 23.37 16.46
CA ARG A 756 20.90 24.64 17.14
C ARG A 756 22.02 25.68 17.06
N ALA A 757 23.28 25.25 16.96
CA ALA A 757 24.42 26.13 16.78
C ALA A 757 24.53 26.71 15.36
N GLN A 758 23.96 26.03 14.35
CA GLN A 758 24.06 26.42 12.94
C GLN A 758 22.82 27.17 12.44
N VAL A 759 21.64 26.94 13.04
CA VAL A 759 20.38 27.60 12.70
C VAL A 759 19.91 28.43 13.89
N GLN A 760 19.76 29.74 13.67
CA GLN A 760 19.19 30.65 14.65
C GLN A 760 17.68 30.43 14.77
N MET A 761 17.26 29.86 15.91
CA MET A 761 15.85 29.62 16.23
C MET A 761 15.27 30.84 16.94
N VAL A 762 14.30 31.53 16.33
CA VAL A 762 13.65 32.71 16.90
C VAL A 762 12.17 32.44 17.18
N PRO A 763 11.72 32.50 18.45
CA PRO A 763 10.32 32.28 18.77
C PRO A 763 9.47 33.51 18.41
N VAL A 764 8.24 33.26 17.98
CA VAL A 764 7.22 34.28 17.69
C VAL A 764 5.88 33.86 18.30
N ALA A 765 5.21 34.78 18.97
CA ALA A 765 3.85 34.63 19.50
C ALA A 765 2.81 35.33 18.60
N HIS A 766 3.22 36.36 17.87
CA HIS A 766 2.34 37.16 17.01
C HIS A 766 2.95 37.36 15.63
N PHE A 767 2.10 37.42 14.60
CA PHE A 767 2.53 37.61 13.22
C PHE A 767 3.23 38.96 12.97
N GLN A 768 2.98 39.95 13.82
CA GLN A 768 3.68 41.24 13.74
C GLN A 768 5.20 41.05 13.94
N GLU A 769 5.59 40.18 14.86
CA GLU A 769 7.01 39.83 15.11
C GLU A 769 7.61 39.14 13.88
N VAL A 770 6.81 38.32 13.18
CA VAL A 770 7.22 37.70 11.91
C VAL A 770 7.50 38.76 10.86
N LEU A 771 6.65 39.79 10.73
CA LEU A 771 6.88 40.88 9.77
C LEU A 771 8.16 41.66 10.06
N ASP A 772 8.41 41.96 11.34
CA ASP A 772 9.57 42.74 11.78
C ASP A 772 10.88 41.96 11.58
N LEU A 773 10.85 40.64 11.77
CA LEU A 773 12.01 39.76 11.64
C LEU A 773 12.23 39.25 10.21
N ALA A 774 11.19 39.12 9.39
CA ALA A 774 11.27 38.49 8.07
C ALA A 774 11.31 39.47 6.90
N LEU A 775 10.76 40.69 7.02
CA LEU A 775 10.69 41.64 5.90
C LEU A 775 11.84 42.66 5.94
N GLY A 776 12.55 42.80 4.84
CA GLY A 776 13.57 43.84 4.65
C GLY A 776 13.00 45.26 4.61
N PRO A 777 13.85 46.30 4.49
CA PRO A 777 13.40 47.69 4.38
C PRO A 777 12.50 47.90 3.15
N ALA A 778 11.56 48.82 3.26
CA ALA A 778 10.71 49.20 2.13
C ALA A 778 11.56 49.80 1.01
N PRO A 779 11.40 49.35 -0.25
CA PRO A 779 12.06 49.99 -1.36
C PRO A 779 11.55 51.43 -1.51
N GLU A 780 12.44 52.40 -1.68
CA GLU A 780 12.07 53.79 -1.94
C GLU A 780 11.18 53.86 -3.20
N GLY A 781 9.93 54.34 -3.04
CA GLY A 781 9.07 54.71 -4.16
C GLY A 781 8.08 53.67 -4.71
N ARG A 782 7.80 52.56 -4.01
CA ARG A 782 6.69 51.65 -4.39
C ARG A 782 5.64 51.53 -3.28
N VAL A 783 4.68 52.44 -3.29
CA VAL A 783 3.33 52.16 -2.79
C VAL A 783 2.60 51.41 -3.91
N LEU A 784 1.73 50.45 -3.59
CA LEU A 784 0.75 49.91 -4.54
C LEU A 784 -0.13 51.07 -5.05
N HIS A 785 0.34 51.79 -6.06
CA HIS A 785 -0.52 52.61 -6.90
C HIS A 785 -1.24 51.65 -7.84
N GLY A 786 -2.53 51.92 -8.06
CA GLY A 786 -3.39 51.16 -8.98
C GLY A 786 -2.77 50.96 -10.37
N PRO A 787 -3.43 50.16 -11.22
CA PRO A 787 -2.81 49.51 -12.38
C PRO A 787 -1.95 50.48 -13.20
N VAL A 788 -0.70 50.09 -13.44
CA VAL A 788 0.18 50.74 -14.41
C VAL A 788 -0.56 50.73 -15.76
N PRO A 789 -0.88 51.89 -16.37
CA PRO A 789 -1.53 51.89 -17.66
C PRO A 789 -0.58 51.26 -18.69
N PRO A 790 -1.10 50.53 -19.70
CA PRO A 790 -0.27 50.08 -20.80
C PRO A 790 0.37 51.31 -21.44
N ARG A 791 1.69 51.30 -21.63
CA ARG A 791 2.40 52.34 -22.39
C ARG A 791 1.74 52.48 -23.76
N ALA A 792 1.01 53.56 -23.96
CA ALA A 792 0.51 53.94 -25.27
C ALA A 792 1.68 54.50 -26.11
N GLY A 793 1.97 53.81 -27.22
CA GLY A 793 2.52 54.36 -28.46
C GLY A 793 3.84 55.14 -28.43
N GLN A 794 4.90 54.51 -28.95
CA GLN A 794 5.72 55.16 -29.97
C GLN A 794 5.66 54.30 -31.22
N GLY A 795 4.94 54.79 -32.23
CA GLY A 795 4.90 54.20 -33.56
C GLY A 795 6.00 54.76 -34.46
N ALA A 796 6.19 54.03 -35.56
CA ALA A 796 6.85 54.39 -36.82
C ALA A 796 8.38 54.53 -36.82
N ALA A 797 9.04 53.54 -37.44
CA ALA A 797 9.60 53.67 -38.80
C ALA A 797 10.80 52.73 -38.98
N ALA A 798 10.66 51.72 -39.85
CA ALA A 798 11.65 51.29 -40.83
C ALA A 798 11.15 49.99 -41.49
N ALA A 799 10.53 50.17 -42.64
CA ALA A 799 10.54 49.18 -43.70
C ALA A 799 11.89 49.25 -44.43
N GLU A 800 12.22 48.18 -45.16
CA GLU A 800 13.26 48.07 -46.21
C GLU A 800 14.73 47.96 -45.75
N ALA A 801 15.20 46.72 -45.61
CA ALA A 801 16.27 46.08 -46.42
C ALA A 801 16.65 44.72 -45.84
#